data_AF-A0A7Y4L2W5-F1
#
_entry.id   AF-A0A7Y4L2W5-F1
#
_cell.length_a   1.000
_cell.length_b   1.000
_cell.length_c   1.000
_cell.angle_alpha   90.00
_cell.angle_beta   90.00
_cell.angle_gamma   90.00
#
_symmetry.space_group_name_H-M   'P 1'
#
loop_
_entity.id
_entity.type
_entity.pdbx_description
1 polymer ?
#
loop_
_entity_poly.entity_id
_entity_poly.type
_entity_poly.pdbx_seq_one_letter_code
_entity_poly.pdbx_strand_id
1 'polypeptide(L)'
;MVALLGVGTTLAPSAAAAPPDPPSVAEGNKWNVQQVPGGYRVSVVLDAPVPMRAALPQLAADGVPLGPARQSPDGRSLWLITTDSSVRQAKEIRLAEPGELNKKGRALSGPATDPYWLNPRTGPLLPDDPAKPGKYQVQTSEYNLGDEAVDLPGLRHKSEVVGKVYAPVGATGKRPLVIFQHGRHQVCYGAKEAPSDIPWPCAKGTKPVPSYRGYDGAANALASHGYQVVSISANAINAWDSDAYDAGAQARAELILEHLALWKKWSTTSGGPFGAKFVGKIDLTNVGLMGHSRGGEGVARAAVLNADRGGQYGIRAVLPLAPVDFARSTVPGVAMSVLLPYCDGDVVDLQGQKFYDDTRHSVTGDRAARSTVTVLGANHNFFNTEWTPGQSEAPSSDDWYGEPNEKPCGANYEGRLKPKEQQAVGTAYLAGFFRLQLGYEKQFLPLFDGSDARAASAGKAVVRVVAQAPLASRSDINYFDKPLPAEAISGKVTATVCAGAKLKEPAKAATQPCLETDGGSDAPHWTTSYLAASTPTLAVTKLSWTDQTGAVRINLAAKQRDVRKYAALSFRAAPDPTGAPKTDLSVRVVDGRGQAAVVPVSTVSDALTRLPGSNAEGLPKNLLRTVRIPLSSLKGVNLRDVRAVELRTDRVAQGSVYVSDLTFSSPGVGVSAPAVTLPKVSASNAGEFKEGDTGTQSADFVVTLNRPSARPITVYAESNLPWDTSAVGAVAKKLVFKPGQVRQEVSVPIIGNTRDAADVAQFSLALSAPQEALLDQSFGLGSVIDDDATPTLTIGNVTVGEQDGDVAFPMTLSAPSDRMVWVNGALKDGTAVLGQDYSSLWPPPDALVDGYIWQGETSGQVSARVLDDTVKEPAETFTAVLDTGEGGDVKLPLTVTATITDND
;
A
#
# COMPACT_ATOMS: atom_id res chain seq x y z
N MET A 1 87.84 14.22 10.21
CA MET A 1 87.97 14.75 11.57
C MET A 1 87.40 16.17 11.55
N VAL A 2 86.73 16.59 12.62
CA VAL A 2 86.05 17.89 12.85
C VAL A 2 84.54 17.89 12.59
N ALA A 3 83.85 18.27 13.67
CA ALA A 3 82.41 18.34 13.90
C ALA A 3 81.78 19.61 13.30
N LEU A 4 80.46 19.61 13.15
CA LEU A 4 79.67 20.85 13.29
C LEU A 4 78.24 20.53 13.75
N LEU A 5 77.83 21.25 14.80
CA LEU A 5 76.51 21.26 15.41
C LEU A 5 75.45 21.80 14.44
N GLY A 6 74.30 21.13 14.37
CA GLY A 6 73.08 21.63 13.76
C GLY A 6 71.97 21.72 14.81
N VAL A 7 71.47 22.92 15.04
CA VAL A 7 70.41 23.29 15.99
C VAL A 7 69.09 22.63 15.57
N GLY A 8 68.54 21.78 16.43
CA GLY A 8 67.20 21.19 16.25
C GLY A 8 66.12 22.14 16.78
N THR A 9 65.33 22.71 15.88
CA THR A 9 64.08 23.40 16.22
C THR A 9 62.99 22.35 16.48
N THR A 10 62.39 22.38 17.68
CA THR A 10 61.21 21.59 18.02
C THR A 10 59.99 22.18 17.33
N LEU A 11 59.47 21.50 16.30
CA LEU A 11 58.13 21.76 15.77
C LEU A 11 57.10 21.10 16.69
N ALA A 12 56.24 21.90 17.30
CA ALA A 12 55.07 21.43 18.01
C ALA A 12 54.11 20.70 17.05
N PRO A 13 53.42 19.64 17.50
CA PRO A 13 52.40 19.00 16.68
C PRO A 13 51.25 19.99 16.45
N SER A 14 50.88 20.17 15.18
CA SER A 14 49.67 20.88 14.78
C SER A 14 48.48 20.28 15.52
N ALA A 15 47.72 21.11 16.24
CA ALA A 15 46.41 20.74 16.73
C ALA A 15 45.58 20.26 15.53
N ALA A 16 45.11 19.01 15.59
CA ALA A 16 44.08 18.55 14.68
C ALA A 16 42.87 19.45 14.89
N ALA A 17 42.35 20.04 13.81
CA ALA A 17 41.08 20.75 13.86
C ALA A 17 40.02 19.82 14.48
N ALA A 18 39.22 20.34 15.40
CA ALA A 18 38.05 19.64 15.90
C ALA A 18 37.22 19.16 14.69
N PRO A 19 36.68 17.93 14.72
CA PRO A 19 35.73 17.51 13.69
C PRO A 19 34.61 18.58 13.62
N PRO A 20 34.16 18.97 12.42
CA PRO A 20 33.07 19.93 12.31
C PRO A 20 31.86 19.42 13.09
N ASP A 21 31.17 20.31 13.79
CA ASP A 21 29.92 19.98 14.47
C ASP A 21 28.99 19.26 13.48
N PRO A 22 28.27 18.20 13.91
CA PRO A 22 27.30 17.55 13.06
C PRO A 22 26.33 18.61 12.51
N PRO A 23 25.99 18.59 11.21
CA PRO A 23 25.15 19.62 10.62
C PRO A 23 23.83 19.70 11.39
N SER A 24 23.46 20.91 11.84
CA SER A 24 22.20 21.14 12.56
C SER A 24 21.03 20.57 11.75
N VAL A 25 20.27 19.69 12.36
CA VAL A 25 19.04 19.10 11.82
C VAL A 25 17.84 19.95 12.25
N ALA A 26 16.79 19.99 11.44
CA ALA A 26 15.61 20.81 11.75
C ALA A 26 14.77 20.18 12.88
N GLU A 27 14.19 21.04 13.71
CA GLU A 27 13.27 20.66 14.77
C GLU A 27 12.14 21.69 14.88
N GLY A 28 11.02 21.29 15.46
CA GLY A 28 9.92 22.19 15.74
C GLY A 28 9.00 21.67 16.83
N ASN A 29 7.91 22.40 17.09
CA ASN A 29 6.96 21.99 18.11
C ASN A 29 6.33 20.63 17.73
N LYS A 30 6.53 19.61 18.59
CA LYS A 30 6.07 18.22 18.40
C LYS A 30 6.67 17.45 17.22
N TRP A 31 7.79 17.86 16.65
CA TRP A 31 8.51 17.05 15.66
C TRP A 31 10.00 17.33 15.64
N ASN A 32 10.77 16.38 15.12
CA ASN A 32 12.20 16.59 14.90
C ASN A 32 12.76 15.77 13.73
N VAL A 33 13.99 16.10 13.37
CA VAL A 33 14.78 15.39 12.37
C VAL A 33 16.11 15.02 12.99
N GLN A 34 16.57 13.79 12.76
CA GLN A 34 17.84 13.28 13.27
C GLN A 34 18.63 12.63 12.16
N GLN A 35 19.94 12.83 12.15
CA GLN A 35 20.80 12.11 11.22
C GLN A 35 21.03 10.68 11.72
N VAL A 36 20.72 9.67 10.90
CA VAL A 36 20.86 8.24 11.23
C VAL A 36 21.60 7.48 10.12
N PRO A 37 22.18 6.30 10.38
CA PRO A 37 22.70 5.44 9.33
C PRO A 37 21.63 5.18 8.26
N GLY A 38 21.90 5.58 7.02
CA GLY A 38 20.95 5.42 5.90
C GLY A 38 20.10 6.66 5.57
N GLY A 39 20.22 7.77 6.31
CA GLY A 39 19.56 9.04 5.95
C GLY A 39 19.22 9.92 7.16
N TYR A 40 17.95 10.31 7.25
CA TYR A 40 17.39 11.14 8.29
C TYR A 40 16.16 10.47 8.86
N ARG A 41 16.11 10.33 10.18
CA ARG A 41 14.90 9.93 10.89
C ARG A 41 14.06 11.17 11.12
N VAL A 42 12.78 11.09 10.77
CA VAL A 42 11.81 12.16 10.98
C VAL A 42 10.74 11.63 11.92
N SER A 43 10.48 12.33 13.02
CA SER A 43 9.50 11.93 14.04
C SER A 43 8.52 13.06 14.33
N VAL A 44 7.25 12.73 14.61
CA VAL A 44 6.21 13.69 15.02
C VAL A 44 5.31 13.08 16.09
N VAL A 45 4.85 13.92 17.03
CA VAL A 45 3.82 13.61 18.02
C VAL A 45 2.54 14.35 17.64
N LEU A 46 1.43 13.64 17.67
CA LEU A 46 0.09 14.11 17.28
C LEU A 46 -0.75 14.41 18.52
N ASP A 47 -1.62 15.41 18.41
CA ASP A 47 -2.57 15.77 19.47
C ASP A 47 -3.64 14.69 19.71
N ALA A 48 -3.90 13.85 18.70
CA ALA A 48 -4.86 12.76 18.74
C ALA A 48 -4.30 11.52 18.01
N PRO A 49 -4.76 10.31 18.37
CA PRO A 49 -4.38 9.09 17.66
C PRO A 49 -4.67 9.17 16.15
N VAL A 50 -3.81 8.55 15.34
CA VAL A 50 -3.97 8.44 13.89
C VAL A 50 -5.36 7.92 13.52
N PRO A 51 -6.09 8.59 12.61
CA PRO A 51 -7.38 8.11 12.13
C PRO A 51 -7.32 6.69 11.54
N MET A 52 -8.35 5.89 11.81
CA MET A 52 -8.41 4.52 11.31
C MET A 52 -8.76 4.47 9.80
N ARG A 53 -7.74 4.36 8.94
CA ARG A 53 -7.87 4.23 7.47
C ARG A 53 -7.26 2.94 6.91
N ALA A 54 -7.51 2.68 5.63
CA ALA A 54 -6.91 1.57 4.90
C ALA A 54 -5.39 1.69 4.74
N ALA A 55 -4.94 2.83 4.19
CA ALA A 55 -3.53 3.14 4.03
C ALA A 55 -2.83 3.29 5.38
N LEU A 56 -1.50 3.18 5.32
CA LEU A 56 -0.64 3.48 6.45
C LEU A 56 -0.50 5.00 6.57
N PRO A 57 -0.37 5.53 7.81
CA PRO A 57 -0.09 6.94 8.01
C PRO A 57 1.17 7.34 7.25
N GLN A 58 1.23 8.54 6.70
CA GLN A 58 2.43 9.07 6.05
C GLN A 58 2.94 10.29 6.81
N LEU A 59 4.20 10.66 6.62
CA LEU A 59 4.71 11.98 7.03
C LEU A 59 5.06 12.83 5.82
N ALA A 60 5.06 14.14 6.03
CA ALA A 60 5.56 15.10 5.07
C ALA A 60 6.38 16.20 5.75
N ALA A 61 7.36 16.70 5.01
CA ALA A 61 8.13 17.88 5.36
C ALA A 61 7.74 19.05 4.46
N ASP A 62 7.31 20.18 5.04
CA ASP A 62 6.91 21.39 4.31
C ASP A 62 5.88 21.13 3.18
N GLY A 63 4.99 20.17 3.42
CA GLY A 63 3.98 19.72 2.45
C GLY A 63 4.48 18.73 1.39
N VAL A 64 5.74 18.31 1.43
CA VAL A 64 6.30 17.26 0.55
C VAL A 64 6.21 15.90 1.25
N PRO A 65 5.47 14.91 0.69
CA PRO A 65 5.38 13.57 1.27
C PRO A 65 6.75 12.89 1.38
N LEU A 66 7.09 12.43 2.59
CA LEU A 66 8.29 11.66 2.88
C LEU A 66 8.07 10.15 2.75
N GLY A 67 6.83 9.69 2.95
CA GLY A 67 6.43 8.30 2.78
C GLY A 67 5.64 7.73 3.97
N PRO A 68 5.29 6.43 3.92
CA PRO A 68 4.61 5.76 5.02
C PRO A 68 5.46 5.76 6.29
N ALA A 69 4.83 6.12 7.38
CA ALA A 69 5.39 6.18 8.71
C ALA A 69 4.97 4.97 9.53
N ARG A 70 5.82 4.59 10.48
CA ARG A 70 5.42 3.69 11.56
C ARG A 70 4.71 4.50 12.64
N GLN A 71 3.77 3.86 13.32
CA GLN A 71 3.02 4.46 14.42
C GLN A 71 3.37 3.78 15.76
N SER A 72 3.31 4.53 16.85
CA SER A 72 3.31 3.98 18.21
C SER A 72 2.03 3.18 18.49
N PRO A 73 2.02 2.29 19.51
CA PRO A 73 0.85 1.51 19.89
C PRO A 73 -0.40 2.36 20.23
N ASP A 74 -0.20 3.53 20.85
CA ASP A 74 -1.28 4.49 21.15
C ASP A 74 -1.71 5.34 19.93
N GLY A 75 -1.01 5.19 18.81
CA GLY A 75 -1.24 5.91 17.57
C GLY A 75 -0.91 7.40 17.62
N ARG A 76 -0.24 7.91 18.67
CA ARG A 76 0.06 9.34 18.81
C ARG A 76 1.43 9.76 18.30
N SER A 77 2.33 8.84 18.03
CA SER A 77 3.65 9.15 17.49
C SER A 77 3.83 8.49 16.14
N LEU A 78 4.40 9.22 15.19
CA LEU A 78 4.73 8.75 13.84
C LEU A 78 6.19 9.01 13.53
N TRP A 79 6.82 8.11 12.78
CA TRP A 79 8.17 8.35 12.27
C TRP A 79 8.48 7.55 11.00
N LEU A 80 9.51 7.98 10.28
CA LEU A 80 10.12 7.22 9.19
C LEU A 80 11.60 7.56 9.05
N ILE A 81 12.36 6.70 8.36
CA ILE A 81 13.71 7.02 7.89
C ILE A 81 13.61 7.37 6.41
N THR A 82 14.08 8.55 6.05
CA THR A 82 14.13 9.04 4.67
C THR A 82 15.56 9.37 4.27
N THR A 83 15.91 9.08 3.01
CA THR A 83 17.16 9.60 2.43
C THR A 83 17.03 11.05 1.96
N ASP A 84 15.82 11.63 2.01
CA ASP A 84 15.58 13.00 1.60
C ASP A 84 16.30 13.96 2.55
N SER A 85 17.27 14.69 2.01
CA SER A 85 18.08 15.62 2.80
C SER A 85 17.45 16.99 3.00
N SER A 86 16.31 17.26 2.36
CA SER A 86 15.50 18.47 2.52
C SER A 86 15.00 18.63 3.95
N VAL A 87 14.72 17.50 4.62
CA VAL A 87 14.22 17.45 6.00
C VAL A 87 15.14 18.14 7.00
N ARG A 88 16.43 18.27 6.72
CA ARG A 88 17.38 19.04 7.55
C ARG A 88 17.02 20.52 7.70
N GLN A 89 16.23 21.05 6.79
CA GLN A 89 15.80 22.45 6.76
C GLN A 89 14.27 22.56 6.79
N ALA A 90 13.57 21.48 7.16
CA ALA A 90 12.12 21.49 7.27
C ALA A 90 11.66 22.58 8.23
N LYS A 91 10.55 23.24 7.93
CA LYS A 91 9.87 24.19 8.81
C LYS A 91 8.66 23.56 9.49
N GLU A 92 8.13 22.50 8.91
CA GLU A 92 7.01 21.73 9.42
C GLU A 92 7.19 20.25 9.07
N ILE A 93 6.95 19.38 10.05
CA ILE A 93 6.63 17.97 9.82
C ILE A 93 5.21 17.72 10.32
N ARG A 94 4.40 17.02 9.53
CA ARG A 94 3.02 16.66 9.93
C ARG A 94 2.59 15.30 9.42
N LEU A 95 1.55 14.76 10.06
CA LEU A 95 0.78 13.66 9.49
C LEU A 95 0.31 14.08 8.08
N ALA A 96 0.71 13.25 7.14
CA ALA A 96 0.33 13.31 5.75
C ALA A 96 -0.70 12.22 5.50
N GLU A 97 -1.88 12.60 5.07
CA GLU A 97 -2.80 11.62 4.53
C GLU A 97 -2.44 11.37 3.06
N PRO A 98 -2.47 10.11 2.60
CA PRO A 98 -2.27 9.80 1.20
C PRO A 98 -3.23 10.63 0.33
N GLY A 99 -2.68 11.57 -0.45
CA GLY A 99 -3.47 12.43 -1.34
C GLY A 99 -3.79 13.84 -0.80
N GLU A 100 -3.63 14.13 0.50
CA GLU A 100 -3.98 15.45 1.05
C GLU A 100 -2.92 16.55 0.80
N LEU A 101 -1.68 16.18 0.49
CA LEU A 101 -0.54 17.08 0.67
C LEU A 101 -0.01 17.79 -0.58
N ASN A 102 -0.47 17.45 -1.77
CA ASN A 102 0.13 17.97 -3.00
C ASN A 102 -0.68 19.07 -3.70
N LYS A 103 -1.32 19.98 -2.98
CA LYS A 103 -1.97 21.17 -3.59
C LYS A 103 -1.00 22.08 -4.38
N LYS A 104 0.30 21.79 -4.42
CA LYS A 104 1.33 22.46 -5.24
C LYS A 104 2.05 21.49 -6.21
N GLY A 105 1.27 20.72 -6.97
CA GLY A 105 1.79 19.93 -8.09
C GLY A 105 2.28 20.77 -9.28
N ARG A 106 3.25 20.26 -10.07
CA ARG A 106 3.62 20.85 -11.37
C ARG A 106 2.36 21.07 -12.23
N ALA A 107 2.15 22.30 -12.72
CA ALA A 107 1.12 22.57 -13.71
C ALA A 107 1.39 21.71 -14.96
N LEU A 108 0.45 20.84 -15.31
CA LEU A 108 0.53 20.02 -16.52
C LEU A 108 0.70 20.94 -17.74
N SER A 109 1.53 20.55 -18.70
CA SER A 109 1.50 21.17 -20.02
C SER A 109 0.24 20.73 -20.77
N GLY A 110 -0.68 21.66 -21.04
CA GLY A 110 -1.85 21.44 -21.90
C GLY A 110 -3.20 21.38 -21.17
N PRO A 111 -4.31 21.34 -21.92
CA PRO A 111 -5.67 21.40 -21.36
C PRO A 111 -6.06 20.10 -20.63
N ALA A 112 -6.94 20.23 -19.63
CA ALA A 112 -7.51 19.10 -18.90
C ALA A 112 -8.26 18.13 -19.84
N THR A 113 -8.17 16.82 -19.56
CA THR A 113 -8.86 15.77 -20.32
C THR A 113 -10.25 15.45 -19.79
N ASP A 114 -10.68 16.06 -18.68
CA ASP A 114 -12.00 15.81 -18.07
C ASP A 114 -13.16 15.83 -19.07
N PRO A 115 -13.27 16.79 -20.01
CA PRO A 115 -14.37 16.79 -20.98
C PRO A 115 -14.41 15.55 -21.88
N TYR A 116 -13.26 14.93 -22.16
CA TYR A 116 -13.21 13.65 -22.89
C TYR A 116 -13.78 12.51 -22.04
N TRP A 117 -13.48 12.50 -20.75
CA TRP A 117 -13.86 11.42 -19.83
C TRP A 117 -15.32 11.44 -19.39
N LEU A 118 -16.02 12.56 -19.61
CA LEU A 118 -17.48 12.61 -19.50
C LEU A 118 -18.19 11.88 -20.65
N ASN A 119 -17.55 11.78 -21.82
CA ASN A 119 -18.08 11.09 -23.00
C ASN A 119 -17.00 10.21 -23.68
N PRO A 120 -16.44 9.22 -22.96
CA PRO A 120 -15.31 8.46 -23.48
C PRO A 120 -15.77 7.40 -24.46
N ARG A 121 -14.81 6.78 -25.15
CA ARG A 121 -15.07 5.54 -25.87
C ARG A 121 -15.63 4.49 -24.90
N THR A 122 -16.69 3.80 -25.30
CA THR A 122 -17.25 2.68 -24.54
C THR A 122 -17.07 1.38 -25.32
N GLY A 123 -16.81 0.28 -24.59
CA GLY A 123 -16.81 -1.05 -25.18
C GLY A 123 -18.24 -1.58 -25.39
N PRO A 124 -18.35 -2.76 -26.02
CA PRO A 124 -19.64 -3.34 -26.37
C PRO A 124 -20.47 -3.65 -25.12
N LEU A 125 -21.79 -3.43 -25.22
CA LEU A 125 -22.74 -3.85 -24.19
C LEU A 125 -22.94 -5.36 -24.30
N LEU A 126 -22.84 -6.07 -23.18
CA LEU A 126 -23.13 -7.50 -23.13
C LEU A 126 -24.63 -7.78 -23.25
N PRO A 127 -25.04 -8.85 -23.96
CA PRO A 127 -26.43 -9.29 -23.98
C PRO A 127 -26.92 -9.72 -22.59
N ASP A 128 -26.07 -10.43 -21.86
CA ASP A 128 -26.34 -10.92 -20.51
C ASP A 128 -25.74 -9.99 -19.45
N ASP A 129 -26.44 -9.87 -18.34
CA ASP A 129 -26.01 -9.02 -17.22
C ASP A 129 -25.74 -9.89 -15.99
N PRO A 130 -24.51 -9.87 -15.44
CA PRO A 130 -24.16 -10.67 -14.30
C PRO A 130 -24.89 -10.28 -13.00
N ALA A 131 -25.34 -9.02 -12.88
CA ALA A 131 -26.03 -8.50 -11.70
C ALA A 131 -27.54 -8.77 -11.68
N LYS A 132 -28.12 -9.17 -12.82
CA LYS A 132 -29.55 -9.52 -12.86
C LYS A 132 -29.83 -10.69 -11.93
N PRO A 133 -30.88 -10.63 -11.08
CA PRO A 133 -31.28 -11.74 -10.24
C PRO A 133 -31.48 -13.02 -11.04
N GLY A 134 -30.98 -14.12 -10.52
CA GLY A 134 -31.17 -15.46 -11.06
C GLY A 134 -32.51 -16.07 -10.64
N LYS A 135 -32.66 -17.36 -10.92
CA LYS A 135 -33.91 -18.10 -10.72
C LYS A 135 -34.22 -18.47 -9.26
N TYR A 136 -33.22 -18.42 -8.37
CA TYR A 136 -33.40 -18.82 -6.98
C TYR A 136 -33.78 -17.62 -6.11
N GLN A 137 -34.74 -17.81 -5.21
CA GLN A 137 -34.92 -16.90 -4.08
C GLN A 137 -33.71 -17.02 -3.14
N VAL A 138 -33.32 -15.91 -2.52
CA VAL A 138 -32.20 -15.86 -1.58
C VAL A 138 -32.74 -15.79 -0.16
N GLN A 139 -32.27 -16.69 0.70
CA GLN A 139 -32.50 -16.63 2.14
C GLN A 139 -31.22 -16.16 2.84
N THR A 140 -31.34 -15.18 3.73
CA THR A 140 -30.24 -14.73 4.58
C THR A 140 -30.30 -15.34 5.97
N SER A 141 -29.13 -15.53 6.59
CA SER A 141 -28.96 -15.89 8.00
C SER A 141 -27.62 -15.38 8.50
N GLU A 142 -27.43 -15.29 9.81
CA GLU A 142 -26.14 -14.89 10.40
C GLU A 142 -25.67 -15.95 11.39
N TYR A 143 -24.36 -16.01 11.60
CA TYR A 143 -23.74 -16.73 12.71
C TYR A 143 -22.79 -15.82 13.47
N ASN A 144 -22.73 -16.00 14.78
CA ASN A 144 -21.80 -15.34 15.67
C ASN A 144 -21.35 -16.38 16.70
N LEU A 145 -20.05 -16.70 16.72
CA LEU A 145 -19.45 -17.65 17.67
C LEU A 145 -18.71 -16.97 18.82
N GLY A 146 -18.81 -15.64 18.93
CA GLY A 146 -18.15 -14.81 19.94
C GLY A 146 -17.18 -13.82 19.33
N ASP A 147 -16.94 -12.73 20.07
CA ASP A 147 -16.01 -11.66 19.71
C ASP A 147 -14.53 -12.05 19.92
N GLU A 148 -14.28 -13.10 20.71
CA GLU A 148 -12.95 -13.67 20.97
C GLU A 148 -12.97 -15.20 20.76
N ALA A 149 -13.32 -15.61 19.54
CA ALA A 149 -13.59 -17.01 19.22
C ALA A 149 -12.36 -17.81 18.74
N VAL A 150 -11.35 -17.17 18.16
CA VAL A 150 -10.21 -17.85 17.55
C VAL A 150 -8.89 -17.11 17.77
N ASP A 151 -7.80 -17.85 18.01
CA ASP A 151 -6.44 -17.31 18.00
C ASP A 151 -5.90 -17.30 16.57
N LEU A 152 -5.46 -16.14 16.07
CA LEU A 152 -4.91 -15.99 14.73
C LEU A 152 -3.39 -15.77 14.79
N PRO A 153 -2.58 -16.55 14.05
CA PRO A 153 -1.14 -16.33 13.94
C PRO A 153 -0.79 -14.88 13.59
N GLY A 154 0.14 -14.30 14.34
CA GLY A 154 0.63 -12.93 14.13
C GLY A 154 -0.21 -11.82 14.74
N LEU A 155 -1.47 -12.08 15.12
CA LEU A 155 -2.35 -11.04 15.69
C LEU A 155 -2.10 -10.79 17.19
N ARG A 156 -1.55 -11.78 17.92
CA ARG A 156 -1.35 -11.77 19.40
C ARG A 156 -2.62 -11.63 20.25
N HIS A 157 -3.77 -11.36 19.63
CA HIS A 157 -5.09 -11.26 20.24
C HIS A 157 -6.08 -12.24 19.59
N LYS A 158 -7.16 -12.55 20.30
CA LYS A 158 -8.27 -13.35 19.76
C LYS A 158 -9.10 -12.53 18.78
N SER A 159 -9.59 -13.20 17.75
CA SER A 159 -10.49 -12.62 16.75
C SER A 159 -11.90 -13.15 16.88
N GLU A 160 -12.86 -12.38 16.39
CA GLU A 160 -14.23 -12.81 16.28
C GLU A 160 -14.42 -13.85 15.17
N VAL A 161 -15.52 -14.62 15.26
CA VAL A 161 -16.00 -15.47 14.16
C VAL A 161 -17.46 -15.17 13.92
N VAL A 162 -17.70 -14.21 13.02
CA VAL A 162 -19.03 -13.67 12.68
C VAL A 162 -19.19 -13.62 11.17
N GLY A 163 -20.39 -13.92 10.67
CA GLY A 163 -20.69 -13.72 9.26
C GLY A 163 -22.16 -13.79 8.87
N LYS A 164 -22.47 -13.15 7.74
CA LYS A 164 -23.78 -13.17 7.08
C LYS A 164 -23.75 -14.12 5.89
N VAL A 165 -24.79 -14.93 5.78
CA VAL A 165 -24.91 -16.06 4.87
C VAL A 165 -26.05 -15.79 3.90
N TYR A 166 -25.81 -16.01 2.61
CA TYR A 166 -26.80 -15.86 1.54
C TYR A 166 -26.92 -17.20 0.82
N ALA A 167 -28.06 -17.87 1.02
CA ALA A 167 -28.28 -19.23 0.56
C ALA A 167 -29.39 -19.28 -0.52
N PRO A 168 -29.17 -20.01 -1.63
CA PRO A 168 -30.20 -20.21 -2.64
C PRO A 168 -31.27 -21.20 -2.17
N VAL A 169 -32.53 -20.77 -2.15
CA VAL A 169 -33.66 -21.61 -1.73
C VAL A 169 -34.03 -22.61 -2.83
N GLY A 170 -34.25 -23.87 -2.44
CA GLY A 170 -34.68 -24.94 -3.36
C GLY A 170 -33.59 -25.44 -4.32
N ALA A 171 -32.35 -24.99 -4.16
CA ALA A 171 -31.24 -25.36 -5.01
C ALA A 171 -30.72 -26.77 -4.67
N THR A 172 -30.76 -27.70 -5.62
CA THR A 172 -30.29 -29.10 -5.46
C THR A 172 -28.79 -29.30 -5.73
N GLY A 173 -28.13 -30.24 -5.04
CA GLY A 173 -26.70 -30.51 -5.23
C GLY A 173 -25.76 -29.51 -4.56
N LYS A 174 -24.45 -29.75 -4.69
CA LYS A 174 -23.41 -28.91 -4.07
C LYS A 174 -23.25 -27.58 -4.79
N ARG A 175 -23.08 -26.50 -4.02
CA ARG A 175 -22.98 -25.11 -4.50
C ARG A 175 -21.58 -24.55 -4.29
N PRO A 176 -20.99 -23.85 -5.29
CA PRO A 176 -19.75 -23.12 -5.08
C PRO A 176 -19.88 -22.16 -3.90
N LEU A 177 -18.82 -22.04 -3.11
CA LEU A 177 -18.77 -21.14 -1.95
C LEU A 177 -17.98 -19.88 -2.29
N VAL A 178 -18.51 -18.72 -1.96
CA VAL A 178 -17.82 -17.43 -2.09
C VAL A 178 -17.74 -16.77 -0.72
N ILE A 179 -16.52 -16.41 -0.30
CA ILE A 179 -16.29 -15.65 0.95
C ILE A 179 -15.93 -14.21 0.62
N PHE A 180 -16.60 -13.27 1.28
CA PHE A 180 -16.31 -11.84 1.23
C PHE A 180 -15.71 -11.40 2.56
N GLN A 181 -14.60 -10.65 2.52
CA GLN A 181 -13.97 -10.06 3.70
C GLN A 181 -13.82 -8.54 3.50
N HIS A 182 -14.27 -7.76 4.48
CA HIS A 182 -14.18 -6.31 4.42
C HIS A 182 -12.76 -5.78 4.72
N GLY A 183 -12.60 -4.47 4.50
CA GLY A 183 -11.37 -3.72 4.72
C GLY A 183 -11.16 -3.22 6.15
N ARG A 184 -10.14 -2.38 6.34
CA ARG A 184 -9.87 -1.72 7.61
C ARG A 184 -10.69 -0.44 7.75
N HIS A 185 -11.51 -0.40 8.79
CA HIS A 185 -12.33 0.73 9.20
C HIS A 185 -12.61 0.63 10.71
N GLN A 186 -13.23 1.67 11.28
CA GLN A 186 -13.64 1.74 12.68
C GLN A 186 -14.30 0.44 13.17
N VAL A 187 -13.90 -0.01 14.35
CA VAL A 187 -14.27 -1.33 14.90
C VAL A 187 -15.51 -1.31 15.78
N CYS A 188 -15.71 -0.23 16.53
CA CYS A 188 -16.80 -0.04 17.47
C CYS A 188 -17.43 1.35 17.30
N TYR A 189 -18.75 1.46 17.49
CA TYR A 189 -19.50 2.73 17.40
C TYR A 189 -20.51 2.87 18.55
N GLY A 190 -20.92 4.12 18.83
CA GLY A 190 -21.99 4.44 19.80
C GLY A 190 -21.55 5.10 21.12
N ALA A 191 -20.25 5.33 21.35
CA ALA A 191 -19.77 6.09 22.52
C ALA A 191 -19.94 7.61 22.33
N LYS A 192 -20.07 8.34 23.45
CA LYS A 192 -19.93 9.82 23.51
C LYS A 192 -18.53 10.27 23.96
N GLU A 193 -17.70 9.37 24.49
CA GLU A 193 -16.35 9.64 25.03
C GLU A 193 -15.30 8.68 24.42
N ALA A 194 -14.02 9.07 24.53
CA ALA A 194 -12.84 8.50 23.88
C ALA A 194 -12.74 6.96 23.96
N PRO A 195 -12.10 6.30 22.96
CA PRO A 195 -11.93 4.85 22.96
C PRO A 195 -11.16 4.36 24.19
N SER A 196 -11.49 3.16 24.67
CA SER A 196 -10.75 2.47 25.75
C SER A 196 -9.38 2.00 25.29
N ASP A 197 -8.45 1.83 26.25
CA ASP A 197 -7.11 1.23 26.05
C ASP A 197 -7.15 -0.15 25.38
N ILE A 198 -8.30 -0.83 25.45
CA ILE A 198 -8.58 -2.07 24.73
C ILE A 198 -9.55 -1.75 23.58
N PRO A 199 -9.10 -1.75 22.31
CA PRO A 199 -9.94 -1.45 21.15
C PRO A 199 -10.93 -2.58 20.80
N TRP A 200 -10.70 -3.81 21.29
CA TRP A 200 -11.57 -4.97 21.06
C TRP A 200 -11.45 -6.01 22.19
N PRO A 201 -12.56 -6.64 22.67
CA PRO A 201 -13.95 -6.42 22.27
C PRO A 201 -14.47 -5.02 22.58
N CYS A 202 -15.57 -4.63 21.91
CA CYS A 202 -16.14 -3.30 22.08
C CYS A 202 -16.54 -3.04 23.54
N ALA A 203 -16.13 -1.87 24.05
CA ALA A 203 -16.43 -1.45 25.41
C ALA A 203 -17.94 -1.39 25.69
N LYS A 204 -18.32 -1.56 26.96
CA LYS A 204 -19.72 -1.53 27.39
C LYS A 204 -20.39 -0.22 26.98
N GLY A 205 -21.55 -0.32 26.30
CA GLY A 205 -22.30 0.84 25.79
C GLY A 205 -21.99 1.18 24.33
N THR A 206 -20.97 0.55 23.74
CA THR A 206 -20.69 0.59 22.30
C THR A 206 -21.10 -0.72 21.63
N LYS A 207 -21.11 -0.73 20.29
CA LYS A 207 -21.45 -1.89 19.48
C LYS A 207 -20.37 -2.15 18.44
N PRO A 208 -20.08 -3.42 18.09
CA PRO A 208 -19.28 -3.74 16.92
C PRO A 208 -19.91 -3.19 15.66
N VAL A 209 -19.11 -2.58 14.79
CA VAL A 209 -19.60 -2.14 13.49
C VAL A 209 -19.97 -3.36 12.64
N PRO A 210 -21.16 -3.44 12.02
CA PRO A 210 -21.59 -4.62 11.26
C PRO A 210 -20.96 -4.69 9.86
N SER A 211 -19.64 -4.59 9.78
CA SER A 211 -18.84 -4.44 8.55
C SER A 211 -19.06 -5.57 7.53
N TYR A 212 -19.52 -6.74 7.97
CA TYR A 212 -19.86 -7.88 7.13
C TYR A 212 -21.20 -7.72 6.38
N ARG A 213 -22.01 -6.68 6.65
CA ARG A 213 -23.32 -6.46 6.00
C ARG A 213 -23.28 -5.58 4.74
N GLY A 214 -22.12 -5.03 4.37
CA GLY A 214 -22.01 -4.03 3.31
C GLY A 214 -22.16 -4.53 1.86
N TYR A 215 -21.99 -5.83 1.58
CA TYR A 215 -21.87 -6.35 0.20
C TYR A 215 -23.14 -7.07 -0.32
N ASP A 216 -24.32 -6.66 0.16
CA ASP A 216 -25.60 -7.33 -0.12
C ASP A 216 -25.91 -7.46 -1.62
N GLY A 217 -25.59 -6.46 -2.45
CA GLY A 217 -25.88 -6.48 -3.89
C GLY A 217 -25.21 -7.65 -4.61
N ALA A 218 -23.88 -7.76 -4.49
CA ALA A 218 -23.10 -8.85 -5.08
C ALA A 218 -23.45 -10.22 -4.48
N ALA A 219 -23.66 -10.28 -3.16
CA ALA A 219 -24.00 -11.52 -2.48
C ALA A 219 -25.38 -12.05 -2.92
N ASN A 220 -26.39 -11.18 -3.03
CA ASN A 220 -27.71 -11.56 -3.53
C ASN A 220 -27.68 -11.94 -5.02
N ALA A 221 -26.95 -11.20 -5.85
CA ALA A 221 -26.78 -11.54 -7.26
C ALA A 221 -26.21 -12.95 -7.40
N LEU A 222 -25.09 -13.27 -6.74
CA LEU A 222 -24.50 -14.60 -6.76
C LEU A 222 -25.44 -15.66 -6.16
N ALA A 223 -25.99 -15.45 -4.98
CA ALA A 223 -26.86 -16.43 -4.35
C ALA A 223 -28.09 -16.75 -5.21
N SER A 224 -28.70 -15.75 -5.86
CA SER A 224 -29.83 -15.98 -6.77
C SER A 224 -29.48 -16.82 -8.02
N HIS A 225 -28.19 -16.94 -8.37
CA HIS A 225 -27.66 -17.84 -9.41
C HIS A 225 -27.17 -19.19 -8.87
N GLY A 226 -27.39 -19.48 -7.59
CA GLY A 226 -27.11 -20.79 -6.99
C GLY A 226 -25.78 -20.91 -6.28
N TYR A 227 -25.14 -19.80 -5.91
CA TYR A 227 -23.92 -19.76 -5.12
C TYR A 227 -24.23 -19.74 -3.62
N GLN A 228 -23.41 -20.39 -2.79
CA GLN A 228 -23.39 -20.09 -1.36
C GLN A 228 -22.47 -18.90 -1.15
N VAL A 229 -22.95 -17.81 -0.57
CA VAL A 229 -22.12 -16.64 -0.25
C VAL A 229 -22.07 -16.42 1.25
N VAL A 230 -20.91 -16.04 1.77
CA VAL A 230 -20.67 -15.73 3.17
C VAL A 230 -19.83 -14.46 3.25
N SER A 231 -20.33 -13.44 3.93
CA SER A 231 -19.60 -12.20 4.20
C SER A 231 -19.19 -12.21 5.67
N ILE A 232 -17.89 -12.10 5.96
CA ILE A 232 -17.30 -12.29 7.29
C ILE A 232 -16.82 -10.97 7.91
N SER A 233 -16.85 -10.91 9.24
CA SER A 233 -16.29 -9.81 10.03
C SER A 233 -14.78 -9.98 10.23
N ALA A 234 -14.05 -8.89 10.40
CA ALA A 234 -12.62 -8.80 10.67
C ALA A 234 -12.27 -7.58 11.54
N ASN A 235 -13.18 -7.17 12.42
CA ASN A 235 -13.05 -6.02 13.33
C ASN A 235 -11.98 -6.23 14.40
N ALA A 236 -11.84 -7.43 14.98
CA ALA A 236 -10.74 -7.69 15.90
C ALA A 236 -9.38 -7.53 15.21
N ILE A 237 -9.29 -7.95 13.95
CA ILE A 237 -8.07 -7.74 13.17
C ILE A 237 -7.84 -6.25 12.96
N ASN A 238 -8.86 -5.48 12.56
CA ASN A 238 -8.73 -4.01 12.43
C ASN A 238 -8.29 -3.32 13.73
N ALA A 239 -8.69 -3.86 14.89
CA ALA A 239 -8.38 -3.31 16.20
C ALA A 239 -6.90 -3.49 16.59
N TRP A 240 -6.27 -4.55 16.10
CA TRP A 240 -4.91 -4.97 16.51
C TRP A 240 -3.91 -5.05 15.34
N ASP A 241 -4.30 -4.61 14.13
CA ASP A 241 -3.44 -4.74 12.95
C ASP A 241 -2.24 -3.80 12.94
N SER A 242 -2.20 -2.77 13.78
CA SER A 242 -0.99 -1.98 14.02
C SER A 242 0.12 -2.79 14.67
N ASP A 243 -0.23 -3.77 15.49
CA ASP A 243 0.70 -4.57 16.30
C ASP A 243 1.15 -5.83 15.55
N ALA A 244 0.43 -6.18 14.49
CA ALA A 244 0.77 -7.28 13.60
C ALA A 244 1.92 -6.88 12.66
N TYR A 245 2.94 -7.74 12.57
CA TYR A 245 4.15 -7.51 11.78
C TYR A 245 3.90 -7.27 10.27
N ASP A 246 2.73 -7.64 9.75
CA ASP A 246 2.33 -7.51 8.36
C ASP A 246 1.03 -6.70 8.15
N ALA A 247 0.69 -5.84 9.13
CA ALA A 247 -0.53 -5.06 9.12
C ALA A 247 -1.83 -5.90 9.01
N GLY A 248 -1.79 -7.14 9.53
CA GLY A 248 -2.95 -8.02 9.68
C GLY A 248 -3.25 -8.90 8.47
N ALA A 249 -2.41 -8.91 7.43
CA ALA A 249 -2.64 -9.71 6.21
C ALA A 249 -2.68 -11.22 6.50
N GLN A 250 -1.75 -11.73 7.31
CA GLN A 250 -1.73 -13.13 7.76
C GLN A 250 -2.98 -13.45 8.58
N ALA A 251 -3.32 -12.62 9.56
CA ALA A 251 -4.49 -12.85 10.41
C ALA A 251 -5.79 -12.91 9.57
N ARG A 252 -5.95 -12.01 8.58
CA ARG A 252 -7.10 -12.02 7.66
C ARG A 252 -7.17 -13.31 6.85
N ALA A 253 -6.04 -13.78 6.34
CA ALA A 253 -5.97 -15.02 5.60
C ALA A 253 -6.34 -16.23 6.46
N GLU A 254 -5.82 -16.30 7.68
CA GLU A 254 -6.12 -17.37 8.64
C GLU A 254 -7.60 -17.37 9.04
N LEU A 255 -8.19 -16.19 9.26
CA LEU A 255 -9.62 -16.08 9.55
C LEU A 255 -10.48 -16.63 8.40
N ILE A 256 -10.13 -16.34 7.14
CA ILE A 256 -10.80 -16.92 5.97
C ILE A 256 -10.70 -18.46 5.99
N LEU A 257 -9.50 -19.00 6.25
CA LEU A 257 -9.29 -20.45 6.28
C LEU A 257 -10.02 -21.11 7.45
N GLU A 258 -10.15 -20.43 8.60
CA GLU A 258 -10.95 -20.87 9.74
C GLU A 258 -12.44 -20.94 9.37
N HIS A 259 -12.98 -19.90 8.72
CA HIS A 259 -14.34 -19.95 8.21
C HIS A 259 -14.54 -21.11 7.21
N LEU A 260 -13.60 -21.36 6.31
CA LEU A 260 -13.67 -22.50 5.39
C LEU A 260 -13.66 -23.85 6.15
N ALA A 261 -12.90 -23.96 7.25
CA ALA A 261 -12.89 -25.14 8.10
C ALA A 261 -14.23 -25.36 8.80
N LEU A 262 -14.85 -24.30 9.30
CA LEU A 262 -16.21 -24.33 9.87
C LEU A 262 -17.24 -24.74 8.82
N TRP A 263 -17.19 -24.16 7.61
CA TRP A 263 -18.08 -24.54 6.51
C TRP A 263 -17.88 -25.98 6.05
N LYS A 264 -16.65 -26.50 6.11
CA LYS A 264 -16.37 -27.93 5.91
C LYS A 264 -17.05 -28.78 6.96
N LYS A 265 -16.98 -28.40 8.24
CA LYS A 265 -17.64 -29.12 9.33
C LYS A 265 -19.17 -29.08 9.19
N TRP A 266 -19.76 -27.90 9.03
CA TRP A 266 -21.22 -27.69 8.89
C TRP A 266 -21.81 -28.38 7.67
N SER A 267 -21.04 -28.50 6.58
CA SER A 267 -21.49 -29.18 5.36
C SER A 267 -21.26 -30.70 5.36
N THR A 268 -20.59 -31.27 6.37
CA THR A 268 -20.27 -32.71 6.40
C THR A 268 -20.92 -33.46 7.57
N THR A 269 -20.87 -32.91 8.78
CA THR A 269 -21.20 -33.66 10.02
C THR A 269 -22.47 -33.22 10.72
N SER A 270 -23.11 -32.15 10.25
CA SER A 270 -24.16 -31.37 10.96
C SER A 270 -23.65 -30.74 12.26
N GLY A 271 -24.21 -29.59 12.66
CA GLY A 271 -23.82 -28.91 13.90
C GLY A 271 -24.31 -27.47 13.99
N GLY A 272 -24.20 -26.88 15.18
CA GLY A 272 -24.52 -25.47 15.39
C GLY A 272 -23.63 -24.54 14.54
N PRO A 273 -24.14 -23.39 14.07
CA PRO A 273 -25.47 -22.85 14.36
C PRO A 273 -26.56 -23.32 13.39
N PHE A 274 -26.22 -24.14 12.38
CA PHE A 274 -27.12 -24.44 11.26
C PHE A 274 -27.74 -25.84 11.26
N GLY A 275 -27.42 -26.68 12.25
CA GLY A 275 -27.86 -28.07 12.32
C GLY A 275 -27.48 -28.84 11.04
N ALA A 276 -28.46 -29.49 10.42
CA ALA A 276 -28.28 -30.23 9.18
C ALA A 276 -28.48 -29.37 7.90
N LYS A 277 -28.77 -28.07 8.02
CA LYS A 277 -29.22 -27.21 6.90
C LYS A 277 -28.30 -27.25 5.68
N PHE A 278 -26.98 -27.32 5.89
CA PHE A 278 -25.96 -27.26 4.85
C PHE A 278 -25.26 -28.60 4.54
N VAL A 279 -25.66 -29.69 5.19
CA VAL A 279 -25.04 -31.00 4.99
C VAL A 279 -25.19 -31.45 3.54
N GLY A 280 -24.06 -31.75 2.89
CA GLY A 280 -24.00 -32.17 1.48
C GLY A 280 -24.29 -31.07 0.46
N LYS A 281 -24.41 -29.80 0.86
CA LYS A 281 -24.82 -28.70 -0.03
C LYS A 281 -23.70 -27.77 -0.49
N ILE A 282 -22.50 -27.85 0.11
CA ILE A 282 -21.40 -26.93 -0.19
C ILE A 282 -20.30 -27.64 -0.99
N ASP A 283 -19.83 -26.99 -2.04
CA ASP A 283 -18.69 -27.43 -2.85
C ASP A 283 -17.41 -26.68 -2.44
N LEU A 284 -16.66 -27.27 -1.52
CA LEU A 284 -15.37 -26.72 -1.08
C LEU A 284 -14.22 -27.00 -2.06
N THR A 285 -14.49 -27.67 -3.19
CA THR A 285 -13.53 -27.79 -4.30
C THR A 285 -13.67 -26.66 -5.32
N ASN A 286 -14.65 -25.77 -5.13
CA ASN A 286 -14.94 -24.64 -6.01
C ASN A 286 -15.25 -23.38 -5.18
N VAL A 287 -14.19 -22.75 -4.69
CA VAL A 287 -14.23 -21.61 -3.75
C VAL A 287 -13.74 -20.33 -4.43
N GLY A 288 -14.47 -19.23 -4.22
CA GLY A 288 -14.05 -17.88 -4.57
C GLY A 288 -13.85 -17.01 -3.33
N LEU A 289 -12.90 -16.07 -3.41
CA LEU A 289 -12.61 -15.12 -2.36
C LEU A 289 -12.69 -13.69 -2.91
N MET A 290 -13.42 -12.81 -2.24
CA MET A 290 -13.36 -11.36 -2.46
C MET A 290 -12.91 -10.69 -1.18
N GLY A 291 -12.00 -9.73 -1.30
CA GLY A 291 -11.50 -8.98 -0.17
C GLY A 291 -11.42 -7.51 -0.53
N HIS A 292 -11.92 -6.62 0.33
CA HIS A 292 -11.84 -5.18 0.14
C HIS A 292 -10.64 -4.58 0.89
N SER A 293 -9.88 -3.66 0.29
CA SER A 293 -8.84 -2.91 1.00
C SER A 293 -7.78 -3.83 1.62
N ARG A 294 -7.51 -3.75 2.93
CA ARG A 294 -6.69 -4.75 3.67
C ARG A 294 -7.21 -6.18 3.56
N GLY A 295 -8.52 -6.38 3.44
CA GLY A 295 -9.13 -7.66 3.10
C GLY A 295 -8.72 -8.17 1.72
N GLY A 296 -8.40 -7.28 0.77
CA GLY A 296 -7.91 -7.62 -0.56
C GLY A 296 -6.53 -8.29 -0.55
N GLU A 297 -5.60 -7.77 0.25
CA GLU A 297 -4.33 -8.45 0.53
C GLU A 297 -4.57 -9.75 1.33
N GLY A 298 -5.51 -9.74 2.29
CA GLY A 298 -5.93 -10.93 3.04
C GLY A 298 -6.41 -12.10 2.16
N VAL A 299 -7.23 -11.86 1.14
CA VAL A 299 -7.69 -12.93 0.23
C VAL A 299 -6.61 -13.41 -0.72
N ALA A 300 -5.70 -12.53 -1.14
CA ALA A 300 -4.52 -12.92 -1.91
C ALA A 300 -3.62 -13.84 -1.08
N ARG A 301 -3.37 -13.47 0.19
CA ARG A 301 -2.61 -14.26 1.15
C ARG A 301 -3.29 -15.59 1.48
N ALA A 302 -4.62 -15.63 1.63
CA ALA A 302 -5.38 -16.86 1.88
C ALA A 302 -5.24 -17.87 0.74
N ALA A 303 -5.22 -17.42 -0.52
CA ALA A 303 -5.02 -18.29 -1.67
C ALA A 303 -3.62 -18.93 -1.68
N VAL A 304 -2.59 -18.14 -1.37
CA VAL A 304 -1.21 -18.61 -1.23
C VAL A 304 -1.08 -19.60 -0.08
N LEU A 305 -1.59 -19.25 1.10
CA LEU A 305 -1.53 -20.09 2.30
C LEU A 305 -2.32 -21.39 2.17
N ASN A 306 -3.45 -21.37 1.47
CA ASN A 306 -4.18 -22.60 1.15
C ASN A 306 -3.38 -23.49 0.19
N ALA A 307 -2.79 -22.93 -0.87
CA ALA A 307 -1.94 -23.68 -1.78
C ALA A 307 -0.71 -24.26 -1.05
N ASP A 308 -0.15 -23.49 -0.13
CA ASP A 308 0.89 -23.92 0.78
C ASP A 308 0.44 -25.16 1.57
N ARG A 309 -0.73 -25.12 2.21
CA ARG A 309 -1.29 -26.22 3.01
C ARG A 309 -1.83 -27.41 2.19
N GLY A 310 -1.36 -27.56 0.95
CA GLY A 310 -1.72 -28.67 0.06
C GLY A 310 -3.02 -28.46 -0.72
N GLY A 311 -3.55 -27.24 -0.74
CA GLY A 311 -4.79 -26.91 -1.44
C GLY A 311 -6.00 -27.52 -0.77
N GLN A 312 -6.09 -27.42 0.57
CA GLN A 312 -7.16 -28.02 1.39
C GLN A 312 -8.57 -27.63 0.88
N TYR A 313 -8.67 -26.42 0.31
CA TYR A 313 -9.85 -25.90 -0.36
C TYR A 313 -9.51 -25.61 -1.82
N GLY A 314 -10.46 -25.88 -2.72
CA GLY A 314 -10.33 -25.54 -4.13
C GLY A 314 -10.58 -24.06 -4.36
N ILE A 315 -9.67 -23.19 -3.91
CA ILE A 315 -9.71 -21.75 -4.18
C ILE A 315 -9.33 -21.53 -5.65
N ARG A 316 -10.28 -21.02 -6.44
CA ARG A 316 -10.17 -20.91 -7.90
C ARG A 316 -10.42 -19.50 -8.43
N ALA A 317 -10.85 -18.58 -7.58
CA ALA A 317 -11.12 -17.21 -7.98
C ALA A 317 -10.78 -16.28 -6.81
N VAL A 318 -9.91 -15.30 -7.04
CA VAL A 318 -9.56 -14.27 -6.04
C VAL A 318 -9.84 -12.90 -6.65
N LEU A 319 -10.64 -12.09 -5.98
CA LEU A 319 -10.98 -10.73 -6.40
C LEU A 319 -10.61 -9.74 -5.31
N PRO A 320 -9.39 -9.18 -5.33
CA PRO A 320 -9.04 -8.05 -4.51
C PRO A 320 -9.76 -6.78 -5.01
N LEU A 321 -10.60 -6.19 -4.16
CA LEU A 321 -11.34 -4.95 -4.41
C LEU A 321 -10.63 -3.81 -3.68
N ALA A 322 -10.27 -2.75 -4.41
CA ALA A 322 -9.54 -1.58 -3.90
C ALA A 322 -8.38 -1.97 -2.94
N PRO A 323 -7.54 -2.96 -3.27
CA PRO A 323 -6.72 -3.60 -2.25
C PRO A 323 -5.45 -2.78 -1.96
N VAL A 324 -4.96 -2.89 -0.72
CA VAL A 324 -3.56 -2.57 -0.37
C VAL A 324 -2.63 -3.66 -0.93
N ASP A 325 -1.32 -3.40 -1.00
CA ASP A 325 -0.29 -4.40 -1.35
C ASP A 325 1.03 -4.08 -0.62
N PHE A 326 1.04 -4.31 0.69
CA PHE A 326 2.17 -3.96 1.54
C PHE A 326 3.34 -4.92 1.40
N ALA A 327 3.09 -6.22 1.21
CA ALA A 327 4.10 -7.26 1.17
C ALA A 327 4.52 -7.72 -0.23
N ARG A 328 3.85 -7.27 -1.31
CA ARG A 328 4.16 -7.64 -2.71
C ARG A 328 4.11 -9.16 -2.94
N SER A 329 3.06 -9.83 -2.42
CA SER A 329 2.87 -11.26 -2.62
C SER A 329 2.30 -11.56 -4.02
N THR A 330 2.68 -12.70 -4.61
CA THR A 330 2.10 -13.17 -5.88
C THR A 330 1.05 -14.26 -5.66
N VAL A 331 0.07 -14.35 -6.56
CA VAL A 331 -1.02 -15.35 -6.50
C VAL A 331 -1.00 -16.27 -7.75
N PRO A 332 0.01 -17.13 -7.92
CA PRO A 332 0.11 -18.00 -9.09
C PRO A 332 -0.95 -19.12 -9.08
N GLY A 333 -1.29 -19.61 -10.26
CA GLY A 333 -2.23 -20.73 -10.48
C GLY A 333 -3.71 -20.42 -10.30
N VAL A 334 -4.07 -19.35 -9.58
CA VAL A 334 -5.45 -18.97 -9.31
C VAL A 334 -5.87 -17.78 -10.18
N ALA A 335 -7.06 -17.84 -10.77
CA ALA A 335 -7.62 -16.73 -11.54
C ALA A 335 -7.84 -15.52 -10.64
N MET A 336 -7.39 -14.36 -11.10
CA MET A 336 -7.40 -13.13 -10.31
C MET A 336 -7.90 -11.93 -11.11
N SER A 337 -8.80 -11.15 -10.53
CA SER A 337 -9.15 -9.84 -11.06
C SER A 337 -9.04 -8.79 -9.97
N VAL A 338 -8.21 -7.77 -10.16
CA VAL A 338 -8.11 -6.64 -9.23
C VAL A 338 -9.12 -5.58 -9.67
N LEU A 339 -9.99 -5.10 -8.78
CA LEU A 339 -10.89 -3.99 -9.06
C LEU A 339 -10.36 -2.72 -8.39
N LEU A 340 -10.06 -1.69 -9.17
CA LEU A 340 -9.48 -0.43 -8.70
C LEU A 340 -10.46 0.75 -8.87
N PRO A 341 -10.84 1.45 -7.79
CA PRO A 341 -11.57 2.70 -7.89
C PRO A 341 -10.64 3.83 -8.32
N TYR A 342 -11.03 4.66 -9.27
CA TYR A 342 -10.16 5.75 -9.72
C TYR A 342 -10.03 6.89 -8.71
N CYS A 343 -11.10 7.19 -7.99
CA CYS A 343 -11.16 8.23 -6.98
C CYS A 343 -11.03 7.65 -5.56
N ASP A 344 -10.28 6.56 -5.43
CA ASP A 344 -9.90 5.97 -4.16
C ASP A 344 -9.10 7.01 -3.35
N GLY A 345 -9.64 7.46 -2.22
CA GLY A 345 -8.95 8.36 -1.31
C GLY A 345 -8.23 7.64 -0.18
N ASP A 346 -8.64 6.41 0.13
CA ASP A 346 -8.08 5.58 1.20
C ASP A 346 -6.78 4.87 0.77
N VAL A 347 -6.72 4.42 -0.49
CA VAL A 347 -5.56 3.78 -1.14
C VAL A 347 -5.27 4.55 -2.43
N VAL A 348 -4.97 5.84 -2.27
CA VAL A 348 -4.84 6.80 -3.37
C VAL A 348 -3.82 6.41 -4.44
N ASP A 349 -2.78 5.66 -4.10
CA ASP A 349 -1.77 5.22 -5.08
C ASP A 349 -2.21 3.99 -5.87
N LEU A 350 -3.36 3.39 -5.55
CA LEU A 350 -3.87 2.16 -6.15
C LEU A 350 -2.81 1.04 -6.16
N GLN A 351 -2.04 0.92 -5.09
CA GLN A 351 -0.96 -0.07 -4.96
C GLN A 351 -1.39 -1.50 -5.31
N GLY A 352 -2.66 -1.84 -5.13
CA GLY A 352 -3.28 -3.09 -5.58
C GLY A 352 -3.03 -3.49 -7.03
N GLN A 353 -2.73 -2.53 -7.90
CA GLN A 353 -2.31 -2.79 -9.29
C GLN A 353 -1.10 -3.74 -9.37
N LYS A 354 -0.22 -3.72 -8.36
CA LYS A 354 1.00 -4.54 -8.31
C LYS A 354 0.70 -6.04 -8.15
N PHE A 355 -0.43 -6.46 -7.58
CA PHE A 355 -0.85 -7.87 -7.62
C PHE A 355 -0.90 -8.41 -9.05
N TYR A 356 -1.49 -7.63 -9.97
CA TYR A 356 -1.51 -7.99 -11.39
C TYR A 356 -0.09 -7.98 -11.97
N ASP A 357 0.67 -6.92 -11.73
CA ASP A 357 1.99 -6.73 -12.34
C ASP A 357 3.02 -7.78 -11.92
N ASP A 358 3.05 -8.16 -10.65
CA ASP A 358 3.99 -9.15 -10.12
C ASP A 358 3.57 -10.59 -10.44
N THR A 359 2.27 -10.89 -10.36
CA THR A 359 1.79 -12.27 -10.52
C THR A 359 1.86 -12.75 -11.97
N ARG A 360 1.58 -11.88 -12.94
CA ARG A 360 1.39 -12.23 -14.37
C ARG A 360 2.59 -12.93 -15.04
N HIS A 361 3.80 -12.77 -14.48
CA HIS A 361 5.01 -13.44 -14.95
C HIS A 361 5.77 -14.19 -13.85
N SER A 362 5.17 -14.30 -12.66
CA SER A 362 5.79 -14.96 -11.50
C SER A 362 6.12 -16.44 -11.73
N VAL A 363 5.35 -17.13 -12.56
CA VAL A 363 5.50 -18.58 -12.78
C VAL A 363 5.39 -18.93 -14.27
N THR A 364 6.43 -19.57 -14.78
CA THR A 364 6.48 -20.09 -16.14
C THR A 364 5.52 -21.27 -16.27
N GLY A 365 4.57 -21.14 -17.19
CA GLY A 365 3.55 -22.17 -17.42
C GLY A 365 2.22 -21.87 -16.74
N ASP A 366 2.08 -20.74 -16.04
CA ASP A 366 0.84 -20.36 -15.38
C ASP A 366 -0.33 -20.24 -16.38
N ARG A 367 -1.44 -20.90 -16.05
CA ARG A 367 -2.63 -21.03 -16.91
C ARG A 367 -3.81 -20.21 -16.43
N ALA A 368 -3.69 -19.52 -15.31
CA ALA A 368 -4.75 -18.70 -14.75
C ALA A 368 -4.93 -17.41 -15.55
N ALA A 369 -6.19 -17.00 -15.73
CA ALA A 369 -6.51 -15.69 -16.30
C ALA A 369 -6.29 -14.59 -15.25
N ARG A 370 -5.84 -13.42 -15.70
CA ARG A 370 -5.59 -12.28 -14.84
C ARG A 370 -6.11 -11.00 -15.46
N SER A 371 -6.68 -10.13 -14.65
CA SER A 371 -7.11 -8.80 -15.08
C SER A 371 -6.99 -7.75 -13.99
N THR A 372 -6.92 -6.49 -14.41
CA THR A 372 -7.28 -5.33 -13.61
C THR A 372 -8.50 -4.67 -14.24
N VAL A 373 -9.46 -4.28 -13.41
CA VAL A 373 -10.66 -3.51 -13.77
C VAL A 373 -10.59 -2.17 -13.07
N THR A 374 -10.39 -1.08 -13.81
CA THR A 374 -10.40 0.28 -13.26
C THR A 374 -11.75 0.94 -13.49
N VAL A 375 -12.39 1.44 -12.43
CA VAL A 375 -13.70 2.10 -12.49
C VAL A 375 -13.50 3.60 -12.27
N LEU A 376 -13.66 4.40 -13.33
CA LEU A 376 -13.58 5.86 -13.21
C LEU A 376 -14.75 6.42 -12.40
N GLY A 377 -14.45 7.40 -11.56
CA GLY A 377 -15.43 8.08 -10.71
C GLY A 377 -15.90 7.27 -9.50
N ALA A 378 -15.40 6.05 -9.28
CA ALA A 378 -15.64 5.29 -8.05
C ALA A 378 -14.60 5.63 -6.98
N ASN A 379 -15.02 5.68 -5.72
CA ASN A 379 -14.14 5.83 -4.56
C ASN A 379 -13.89 4.49 -3.87
N HIS A 380 -13.14 4.50 -2.77
CA HIS A 380 -12.79 3.28 -2.05
C HIS A 380 -14.05 2.59 -1.53
N ASN A 381 -14.93 3.35 -0.88
CA ASN A 381 -15.93 2.77 0.00
C ASN A 381 -17.25 2.39 -0.68
N PHE A 382 -17.73 3.13 -1.68
CA PHE A 382 -19.13 3.01 -2.11
C PHE A 382 -19.44 1.78 -2.97
N PHE A 383 -18.55 0.79 -3.03
CA PHE A 383 -18.91 -0.56 -3.51
C PHE A 383 -19.76 -1.34 -2.50
N ASN A 384 -19.76 -0.91 -1.23
CA ASN A 384 -20.56 -1.48 -0.15
C ASN A 384 -21.65 -0.48 0.32
N THR A 385 -22.55 -0.91 1.19
CA THR A 385 -23.51 -0.03 1.88
C THR A 385 -23.04 0.36 3.28
N GLU A 386 -22.30 -0.52 3.95
CA GLU A 386 -21.66 -0.27 5.24
C GLU A 386 -20.31 0.37 4.96
N TRP A 387 -20.13 1.66 5.28
CA TRP A 387 -19.14 2.66 4.81
C TRP A 387 -19.63 3.64 3.73
N THR A 388 -20.94 3.68 3.48
CA THR A 388 -21.54 4.68 2.60
C THR A 388 -22.45 5.63 3.39
N PRO A 389 -22.12 6.93 3.47
CA PRO A 389 -22.94 7.92 4.17
C PRO A 389 -24.42 7.88 3.75
N GLY A 390 -25.31 7.88 4.75
CA GLY A 390 -26.75 7.79 4.56
C GLY A 390 -27.29 6.38 4.27
N GLN A 391 -26.44 5.35 4.28
CA GLN A 391 -26.83 3.94 4.10
C GLN A 391 -26.28 3.03 5.19
N SER A 392 -25.11 3.36 5.74
CA SER A 392 -24.39 2.63 6.79
C SER A 392 -25.13 2.62 8.13
N GLU A 393 -24.96 1.53 8.88
CA GLU A 393 -25.48 1.40 10.25
C GLU A 393 -24.56 2.15 11.24
N ALA A 394 -23.24 2.06 11.05
CA ALA A 394 -22.27 2.85 11.79
C ALA A 394 -21.95 4.19 11.10
N PRO A 395 -21.44 5.20 11.84
CA PRO A 395 -20.94 6.43 11.23
C PRO A 395 -19.90 6.16 10.15
N SER A 396 -20.00 6.89 9.05
CA SER A 396 -19.07 6.79 7.91
C SER A 396 -18.98 8.11 7.16
N SER A 397 -17.89 8.31 6.42
CA SER A 397 -17.64 9.47 5.57
C SER A 397 -17.34 9.06 4.13
N ASP A 398 -17.37 10.02 3.20
CA ASP A 398 -16.71 9.85 1.90
C ASP A 398 -15.19 9.83 2.14
N ASP A 399 -14.48 8.91 1.51
CA ASP A 399 -13.01 8.79 1.58
C ASP A 399 -12.28 9.81 0.71
N TRP A 400 -12.98 10.58 -0.12
CA TRP A 400 -12.36 11.66 -0.88
C TRP A 400 -12.34 12.98 -0.08
N TYR A 401 -11.13 13.48 0.20
CA TYR A 401 -10.89 14.67 1.04
C TYR A 401 -10.81 16.00 0.26
N GLY A 402 -10.88 15.95 -1.06
CA GLY A 402 -10.88 17.15 -1.91
C GLY A 402 -12.19 17.94 -1.87
N GLU A 403 -12.18 19.12 -2.49
CA GLU A 403 -13.35 20.01 -2.48
C GLU A 403 -14.56 19.34 -3.17
N PRO A 404 -15.81 19.59 -2.74
CA PRO A 404 -16.97 18.90 -3.31
C PRO A 404 -17.10 19.06 -4.82
N ASN A 405 -16.71 20.20 -5.39
CA ASN A 405 -16.77 20.47 -6.83
C ASN A 405 -15.46 20.15 -7.57
N GLU A 406 -14.47 19.60 -6.88
CA GLU A 406 -13.16 19.30 -7.43
C GLU A 406 -13.23 18.24 -8.53
N LYS A 407 -12.49 18.48 -9.62
CA LYS A 407 -12.43 17.55 -10.73
C LYS A 407 -11.27 16.58 -10.51
N PRO A 408 -11.46 15.27 -10.76
CA PRO A 408 -12.66 14.58 -11.20
C PRO A 408 -13.34 13.80 -10.08
N CYS A 409 -12.98 14.05 -8.82
CA CYS A 409 -13.28 13.15 -7.71
C CYS A 409 -14.10 13.80 -6.60
N GLY A 410 -14.30 15.12 -6.63
CA GLY A 410 -15.22 15.80 -5.72
C GLY A 410 -16.63 15.24 -5.81
N ALA A 411 -17.33 15.16 -4.66
CA ALA A 411 -18.63 14.51 -4.53
C ALA A 411 -19.72 15.06 -5.48
N ASN A 412 -19.62 16.33 -5.89
CA ASN A 412 -20.55 17.02 -6.79
C ASN A 412 -20.10 17.03 -8.25
N TYR A 413 -18.92 16.50 -8.58
CA TYR A 413 -18.45 16.45 -9.96
C TYR A 413 -19.29 15.49 -10.81
N GLU A 414 -19.64 15.89 -12.03
CA GLU A 414 -20.54 15.12 -12.92
C GLU A 414 -20.04 13.70 -13.24
N GLY A 415 -18.72 13.55 -13.41
CA GLY A 415 -18.08 12.27 -13.70
C GLY A 415 -17.85 11.40 -12.46
N ARG A 416 -18.11 11.90 -11.25
CA ARG A 416 -18.13 11.10 -10.02
C ARG A 416 -19.37 10.19 -10.05
N LEU A 417 -19.19 8.91 -9.74
CA LEU A 417 -20.30 7.98 -9.62
C LEU A 417 -20.97 8.18 -8.26
N LYS A 418 -22.31 8.21 -8.27
CA LYS A 418 -23.11 8.24 -7.04
C LYS A 418 -22.98 6.89 -6.32
N PRO A 419 -23.22 6.83 -5.00
CA PRO A 419 -23.10 5.58 -4.25
C PRO A 419 -23.81 4.37 -4.88
N LYS A 420 -25.08 4.52 -5.28
CA LYS A 420 -25.83 3.44 -5.94
C LYS A 420 -25.25 3.01 -7.30
N GLU A 421 -24.63 3.93 -8.03
CA GLU A 421 -23.97 3.63 -9.31
C GLU A 421 -22.69 2.83 -9.07
N GLN A 422 -21.92 3.17 -8.03
CA GLN A 422 -20.73 2.43 -7.59
C GLN A 422 -21.08 1.02 -7.10
N GLN A 423 -22.14 0.87 -6.31
CA GLN A 423 -22.67 -0.44 -5.90
C GLN A 423 -23.14 -1.27 -7.10
N ALA A 424 -23.75 -0.64 -8.12
CA ALA A 424 -24.25 -1.33 -9.31
C ALA A 424 -23.11 -1.86 -10.19
N VAL A 425 -22.10 -1.04 -10.49
CA VAL A 425 -20.90 -1.50 -11.21
C VAL A 425 -20.13 -2.52 -10.38
N GLY A 426 -19.99 -2.32 -9.06
CA GLY A 426 -19.42 -3.30 -8.14
C GLY A 426 -20.12 -4.65 -8.23
N THR A 427 -21.44 -4.67 -8.10
CA THR A 427 -22.26 -5.89 -8.19
C THR A 427 -22.05 -6.60 -9.53
N ALA A 428 -22.02 -5.85 -10.64
CA ALA A 428 -21.83 -6.42 -11.97
C ALA A 428 -20.49 -7.14 -12.13
N TYR A 429 -19.39 -6.50 -11.74
CA TYR A 429 -18.05 -7.07 -11.91
C TYR A 429 -17.74 -8.13 -10.85
N LEU A 430 -18.18 -7.97 -9.60
CA LEU A 430 -18.06 -9.00 -8.57
C LEU A 430 -18.82 -10.27 -8.96
N ALA A 431 -20.11 -10.15 -9.30
CA ALA A 431 -20.91 -11.30 -9.70
C ALA A 431 -20.37 -11.91 -11.02
N GLY A 432 -20.02 -11.07 -11.99
CA GLY A 432 -19.51 -11.51 -13.30
C GLY A 432 -18.23 -12.33 -13.18
N PHE A 433 -17.31 -11.94 -12.30
CA PHE A 433 -16.06 -12.66 -12.10
C PHE A 433 -16.27 -14.06 -11.51
N PHE A 434 -17.04 -14.18 -10.43
CA PHE A 434 -17.28 -15.49 -9.80
C PHE A 434 -18.16 -16.39 -10.68
N ARG A 435 -19.13 -15.83 -11.41
CA ARG A 435 -19.91 -16.57 -12.42
C ARG A 435 -19.04 -17.09 -13.55
N LEU A 436 -18.10 -16.28 -14.02
CA LEU A 436 -17.12 -16.69 -15.03
C LEU A 436 -16.20 -17.81 -14.53
N GLN A 437 -15.56 -17.62 -13.36
CA GLN A 437 -14.47 -18.49 -12.91
C GLN A 437 -14.95 -19.77 -12.22
N LEU A 438 -16.00 -19.68 -11.40
CA LEU A 438 -16.53 -20.83 -10.66
C LEU A 438 -17.69 -21.50 -11.39
N GLY A 439 -18.50 -20.72 -12.10
CA GLY A 439 -19.67 -21.19 -12.86
C GLY A 439 -19.39 -21.53 -14.32
N TYR A 440 -18.20 -21.17 -14.83
CA TYR A 440 -17.85 -21.31 -16.25
C TYR A 440 -18.80 -20.59 -17.22
N GLU A 441 -19.43 -19.51 -16.75
CA GLU A 441 -20.32 -18.67 -17.55
C GLU A 441 -19.52 -17.76 -18.50
N LYS A 442 -19.04 -18.35 -19.61
CA LYS A 442 -18.13 -17.72 -20.59
C LYS A 442 -18.67 -16.46 -21.25
N GLN A 443 -19.98 -16.25 -21.24
CA GLN A 443 -20.59 -15.03 -21.74
C GLN A 443 -20.13 -13.76 -20.99
N PHE A 444 -19.61 -13.91 -19.76
CA PHE A 444 -19.03 -12.80 -18.98
C PHE A 444 -17.53 -12.60 -19.16
N LEU A 445 -16.84 -13.45 -19.93
CA LEU A 445 -15.42 -13.30 -20.24
C LEU A 445 -15.06 -11.90 -20.78
N PRO A 446 -15.87 -11.26 -21.64
CA PRO A 446 -15.51 -9.94 -22.17
C PRO A 446 -15.41 -8.82 -21.12
N LEU A 447 -15.98 -8.99 -19.92
CA LEU A 447 -15.79 -8.05 -18.81
C LEU A 447 -14.35 -8.05 -18.27
N PHE A 448 -13.55 -9.07 -18.59
CA PHE A 448 -12.24 -9.32 -17.98
C PHE A 448 -11.13 -9.63 -19.00
N ASP A 449 -11.40 -9.47 -20.31
CA ASP A 449 -10.46 -9.86 -21.37
C ASP A 449 -9.75 -8.69 -22.08
N GLY A 450 -9.94 -7.46 -21.57
CA GLY A 450 -9.38 -6.25 -22.15
C GLY A 450 -10.13 -5.73 -23.39
N SER A 451 -11.37 -6.18 -23.63
CA SER A 451 -12.26 -5.61 -24.66
C SER A 451 -13.07 -4.40 -24.18
N ASP A 452 -12.96 -4.04 -22.90
CA ASP A 452 -13.76 -3.01 -22.22
C ASP A 452 -15.28 -3.22 -22.35
N ALA A 453 -15.73 -4.46 -22.57
CA ALA A 453 -17.15 -4.78 -22.59
C ALA A 453 -17.78 -4.44 -21.23
N ARG A 454 -19.07 -4.10 -21.26
CA ARG A 454 -19.79 -3.64 -20.08
C ARG A 454 -21.10 -4.36 -19.88
N ALA A 455 -21.47 -4.56 -18.61
CA ALA A 455 -22.81 -4.97 -18.22
C ALA A 455 -23.78 -3.79 -18.27
N ALA A 456 -25.07 -4.05 -18.51
CA ALA A 456 -26.08 -2.99 -18.50
C ALA A 456 -26.24 -2.34 -17.11
N SER A 457 -26.13 -3.14 -16.05
CA SER A 457 -26.16 -2.73 -14.64
C SER A 457 -25.01 -1.81 -14.24
N ALA A 458 -23.88 -1.81 -14.96
CA ALA A 458 -22.82 -0.84 -14.75
C ALA A 458 -23.22 0.60 -15.17
N GLY A 459 -24.34 0.77 -15.88
CA GLY A 459 -24.90 2.08 -16.19
C GLY A 459 -23.92 2.99 -16.94
N LYS A 460 -23.71 4.19 -16.40
CA LYS A 460 -22.79 5.20 -16.96
C LYS A 460 -21.32 4.98 -16.56
N ALA A 461 -21.01 3.98 -15.74
CA ALA A 461 -19.65 3.77 -15.25
C ALA A 461 -18.68 3.53 -16.42
N VAL A 462 -17.59 4.29 -16.42
CA VAL A 462 -16.52 4.12 -17.39
C VAL A 462 -15.51 3.15 -16.80
N VAL A 463 -15.41 1.98 -17.42
CA VAL A 463 -14.52 0.91 -16.97
C VAL A 463 -13.43 0.64 -18.00
N ARG A 464 -12.20 0.45 -17.54
CA ARG A 464 -11.07 0.03 -18.36
C ARG A 464 -10.50 -1.27 -17.84
N VAL A 465 -10.25 -2.20 -18.74
CA VAL A 465 -9.82 -3.55 -18.40
C VAL A 465 -8.44 -3.82 -18.99
N VAL A 466 -7.51 -4.17 -18.12
CA VAL A 466 -6.23 -4.73 -18.48
C VAL A 466 -6.30 -6.23 -18.26
N ALA A 467 -5.87 -7.03 -19.22
CA ALA A 467 -5.97 -8.47 -19.11
C ALA A 467 -4.74 -9.19 -19.67
N GLN A 468 -4.39 -10.27 -19.01
CA GLN A 468 -3.44 -11.25 -19.51
C GLN A 468 -4.22 -12.52 -19.86
N ALA A 469 -4.29 -12.82 -21.16
CA ALA A 469 -4.89 -14.07 -21.62
C ALA A 469 -4.10 -15.28 -21.06
N PRO A 470 -4.75 -16.43 -20.85
CA PRO A 470 -4.06 -17.65 -20.42
C PRO A 470 -2.93 -18.04 -21.37
N LEU A 471 -1.87 -18.66 -20.83
CA LEU A 471 -0.69 -19.04 -21.62
C LEU A 471 -1.03 -19.88 -22.88
N ALA A 472 -2.01 -20.78 -22.76
CA ALA A 472 -2.44 -21.64 -23.87
C ALA A 472 -3.00 -20.88 -25.08
N SER A 473 -3.48 -19.65 -24.88
CA SER A 473 -4.11 -18.82 -25.91
C SER A 473 -3.37 -17.51 -26.15
N ARG A 474 -2.10 -17.38 -25.72
CA ARG A 474 -1.24 -16.23 -26.05
C ARG A 474 0.12 -16.63 -26.61
N SER A 475 0.79 -15.68 -27.26
CA SER A 475 2.21 -15.71 -27.58
C SER A 475 2.81 -14.38 -27.16
N ASP A 476 3.69 -14.43 -26.18
CA ASP A 476 4.43 -13.27 -25.70
C ASP A 476 5.58 -12.95 -26.65
N ILE A 477 5.56 -11.74 -27.26
CA ILE A 477 6.54 -11.32 -28.25
C ILE A 477 7.66 -10.52 -27.59
N ASN A 478 7.31 -9.54 -26.76
CA ASN A 478 8.26 -8.74 -26.00
C ASN A 478 7.58 -8.11 -24.78
N TYR A 479 8.20 -8.19 -23.61
CA TYR A 479 7.64 -7.60 -22.38
C TYR A 479 7.95 -6.11 -22.24
N PHE A 480 8.94 -5.59 -22.98
CA PHE A 480 9.48 -4.23 -22.87
C PHE A 480 10.09 -3.91 -21.49
N ASP A 481 10.58 -4.93 -20.80
CA ASP A 481 11.23 -4.87 -19.49
C ASP A 481 12.77 -4.85 -19.58
N LYS A 482 13.33 -4.91 -20.80
CA LYS A 482 14.77 -4.96 -21.08
C LYS A 482 15.15 -4.05 -22.24
N PRO A 483 16.38 -3.50 -22.25
CA PRO A 483 16.86 -2.66 -23.34
C PRO A 483 16.69 -3.35 -24.69
N LEU A 484 16.14 -2.61 -25.65
CA LEU A 484 15.97 -3.10 -27.01
C LEU A 484 17.33 -3.06 -27.75
N PRO A 485 17.57 -3.99 -28.69
CA PRO A 485 18.74 -3.93 -29.57
C PRO A 485 18.76 -2.61 -30.36
N ALA A 486 19.94 -2.07 -30.66
CA ALA A 486 20.08 -0.78 -31.34
C ALA A 486 19.39 -0.78 -32.72
N GLU A 487 19.45 -1.89 -33.44
CA GLU A 487 18.81 -2.10 -34.74
C GLU A 487 17.27 -2.17 -34.68
N ALA A 488 16.69 -2.32 -33.49
CA ALA A 488 15.25 -2.22 -33.31
C ALA A 488 14.77 -0.77 -33.36
N ILE A 489 15.65 0.21 -33.25
CA ILE A 489 15.32 1.64 -33.12
C ILE A 489 15.79 2.38 -34.37
N SER A 490 14.93 3.22 -34.95
CA SER A 490 15.26 4.02 -36.14
C SER A 490 14.54 5.36 -36.12
N GLY A 491 15.08 6.36 -36.84
CA GLY A 491 14.54 7.73 -36.82
C GLY A 491 14.80 8.45 -35.49
N LYS A 492 14.05 9.52 -35.21
CA LYS A 492 14.21 10.30 -33.96
C LYS A 492 13.29 9.82 -32.84
N VAL A 493 13.45 8.57 -32.44
CA VAL A 493 12.83 8.00 -31.23
C VAL A 493 13.90 7.38 -30.34
N THR A 494 13.75 7.55 -29.04
CA THR A 494 14.51 6.83 -28.02
C THR A 494 13.60 5.79 -27.37
N ALA A 495 14.18 4.66 -26.97
CA ALA A 495 13.52 3.61 -26.21
C ALA A 495 14.37 3.29 -24.98
N THR A 496 13.90 3.72 -23.81
CA THR A 496 14.63 3.59 -22.55
C THR A 496 13.83 2.75 -21.57
N VAL A 497 14.43 1.72 -20.99
CA VAL A 497 13.80 0.98 -19.90
C VAL A 497 13.85 1.80 -18.62
N CYS A 498 12.72 1.85 -17.94
CA CYS A 498 12.58 2.51 -16.66
C CYS A 498 11.79 1.62 -15.70
N ALA A 499 11.96 1.86 -14.40
CA ALA A 499 11.15 1.28 -13.33
C ALA A 499 11.18 2.25 -12.14
N GLY A 500 10.17 2.20 -11.28
CA GLY A 500 10.04 3.08 -10.12
C GLY A 500 9.62 4.50 -10.45
N ALA A 501 9.25 5.23 -9.42
CA ALA A 501 8.97 6.66 -9.45
C ALA A 501 9.99 7.38 -8.57
N LYS A 502 10.43 8.55 -9.02
CA LYS A 502 11.25 9.46 -8.21
C LYS A 502 10.32 10.50 -7.61
N LEU A 503 10.19 10.46 -6.28
CA LEU A 503 9.60 11.55 -5.51
C LEU A 503 10.58 12.74 -5.57
N LYS A 504 10.10 13.99 -5.43
CA LYS A 504 10.99 15.17 -5.45
C LYS A 504 12.11 15.02 -4.40
N GLU A 505 13.35 14.86 -4.89
CA GLU A 505 14.68 14.75 -4.23
C GLU A 505 15.29 13.33 -4.01
N PRO A 506 16.65 13.18 -3.98
CA PRO A 506 17.34 12.25 -4.87
C PRO A 506 17.68 10.90 -4.22
N ALA A 507 16.86 9.88 -4.45
CA ALA A 507 17.36 8.51 -4.40
C ALA A 507 18.05 8.18 -5.74
N LYS A 508 19.36 7.86 -5.71
CA LYS A 508 20.02 7.21 -6.86
C LYS A 508 19.42 5.81 -7.02
N ALA A 509 18.33 5.71 -7.78
CA ALA A 509 17.80 4.41 -8.19
C ALA A 509 18.79 3.72 -9.15
N ALA A 510 18.98 2.41 -9.00
CA ALA A 510 19.83 1.60 -9.89
C ALA A 510 19.30 1.53 -11.34
N THR A 511 18.05 1.95 -11.56
CA THR A 511 17.37 2.05 -12.86
C THR A 511 16.80 3.46 -12.99
N GLN A 512 16.78 4.04 -14.19
CA GLN A 512 16.16 5.34 -14.39
C GLN A 512 14.67 5.29 -13.97
N PRO A 513 14.19 6.23 -13.14
CA PRO A 513 12.78 6.28 -12.75
C PRO A 513 11.89 6.48 -13.97
N CYS A 514 10.74 5.80 -14.01
CA CYS A 514 9.77 6.00 -15.09
C CYS A 514 9.11 7.36 -15.00
N LEU A 515 8.83 7.83 -13.79
CA LEU A 515 8.12 9.06 -13.52
C LEU A 515 8.87 9.86 -12.46
N GLU A 516 8.89 11.17 -12.62
CA GLU A 516 9.14 12.11 -11.53
C GLU A 516 7.78 12.67 -11.09
N THR A 517 7.45 12.55 -9.81
CA THR A 517 6.15 12.95 -9.26
C THR A 517 6.32 13.54 -7.87
N ASP A 518 5.36 14.36 -7.48
CA ASP A 518 5.34 15.01 -6.16
C ASP A 518 4.79 14.04 -5.08
N GLY A 519 4.19 12.91 -5.47
CA GLY A 519 3.66 11.88 -4.56
C GLY A 519 3.37 10.55 -5.26
N GLY A 520 2.97 9.52 -4.51
CA GLY A 520 2.73 8.18 -5.08
C GLY A 520 1.41 8.02 -5.86
N SER A 521 0.44 8.89 -5.62
CA SER A 521 -0.96 8.79 -6.07
C SER A 521 -1.19 8.64 -7.57
N ASP A 522 -0.27 9.17 -8.39
CA ASP A 522 -0.35 9.14 -9.86
C ASP A 522 0.49 8.02 -10.48
N ALA A 523 1.17 7.21 -9.67
CA ALA A 523 2.12 6.19 -10.10
C ALA A 523 1.76 4.74 -9.68
N PRO A 524 0.54 4.19 -9.95
CA PRO A 524 0.13 2.89 -9.39
C PRO A 524 1.02 1.68 -9.66
N HIS A 525 1.77 1.71 -10.77
CA HIS A 525 2.72 0.66 -11.14
C HIS A 525 4.08 0.77 -10.44
N TRP A 526 4.40 1.96 -9.91
CA TRP A 526 5.78 2.38 -9.63
C TRP A 526 5.99 2.93 -8.23
N THR A 527 4.96 3.00 -7.39
CA THR A 527 5.12 3.25 -5.96
C THR A 527 5.78 2.07 -5.26
N THR A 528 6.59 2.38 -4.24
CA THR A 528 7.16 1.40 -3.32
C THR A 528 6.06 0.80 -2.44
N SER A 529 6.34 -0.35 -1.83
CA SER A 529 5.43 -0.99 -0.87
C SER A 529 6.02 -0.94 0.53
N TYR A 530 5.14 -0.86 1.54
CA TYR A 530 5.55 -0.65 2.93
C TYR A 530 6.56 -1.66 3.48
N LEU A 531 6.36 -2.95 3.22
CA LEU A 531 7.22 -4.03 3.73
C LEU A 531 8.22 -4.53 2.68
N ALA A 532 8.32 -3.83 1.55
CA ALA A 532 9.05 -4.26 0.36
C ALA A 532 9.52 -3.06 -0.46
N ALA A 533 9.99 -2.00 0.21
CA ALA A 533 10.28 -0.71 -0.40
C ALA A 533 11.41 -0.79 -1.44
N SER A 534 12.37 -1.67 -1.21
CA SER A 534 13.52 -1.91 -2.10
C SER A 534 13.21 -2.90 -3.23
N THR A 535 12.01 -3.49 -3.24
CA THR A 535 11.60 -4.47 -4.25
C THR A 535 11.30 -3.77 -5.58
N PRO A 536 12.00 -4.10 -6.68
CA PRO A 536 11.78 -3.47 -7.97
C PRO A 536 10.31 -3.50 -8.39
N THR A 537 9.83 -2.37 -8.89
CA THR A 537 8.48 -2.23 -9.45
C THR A 537 8.45 -2.59 -10.93
N LEU A 538 7.29 -2.44 -11.57
CA LEU A 538 7.11 -2.81 -12.97
C LEU A 538 8.12 -2.10 -13.88
N ALA A 539 8.99 -2.87 -14.55
CA ALA A 539 9.84 -2.34 -15.61
C ALA A 539 9.04 -2.22 -16.92
N VAL A 540 9.18 -1.07 -17.61
CA VAL A 540 8.59 -0.80 -18.93
C VAL A 540 9.58 -0.06 -19.82
N THR A 541 9.26 0.06 -21.12
CA THR A 541 10.02 0.90 -22.03
C THR A 541 9.29 2.22 -22.25
N LYS A 542 9.97 3.33 -21.97
CA LYS A 542 9.55 4.69 -22.34
C LYS A 542 10.05 5.00 -23.75
N LEU A 543 9.11 5.30 -24.65
CA LEU A 543 9.38 5.81 -25.98
C LEU A 543 9.27 7.33 -25.97
N SER A 544 10.26 8.05 -26.50
CA SER A 544 10.21 9.51 -26.64
C SER A 544 10.69 9.92 -28.02
N TRP A 545 9.97 10.84 -28.68
CA TRP A 545 10.31 11.27 -30.03
C TRP A 545 10.17 12.78 -30.22
N THR A 546 10.93 13.29 -31.18
CA THR A 546 11.00 14.73 -31.50
C THR A 546 10.56 15.05 -32.94
N ASP A 547 10.31 14.03 -33.76
CA ASP A 547 9.66 14.16 -35.07
C ASP A 547 8.87 12.89 -35.44
N GLN A 548 8.28 12.89 -36.64
CA GLN A 548 7.41 11.81 -37.12
C GLN A 548 8.14 10.63 -37.79
N THR A 549 9.47 10.56 -37.67
CA THR A 549 10.29 9.54 -38.37
C THR A 549 10.61 8.31 -37.52
N GLY A 550 10.36 8.38 -36.21
CA GLY A 550 10.71 7.33 -35.26
C GLY A 550 9.96 6.02 -35.48
N ALA A 551 10.68 4.90 -35.37
CA ALA A 551 10.09 3.57 -35.33
C ALA A 551 10.86 2.61 -34.41
N VAL A 552 10.11 1.84 -33.62
CA VAL A 552 10.61 0.72 -32.83
C VAL A 552 10.10 -0.58 -33.42
N ARG A 553 11.00 -1.41 -33.96
CA ARG A 553 10.69 -2.65 -34.67
C ARG A 553 10.99 -3.88 -33.81
N ILE A 554 9.96 -4.66 -33.53
CA ILE A 554 10.06 -5.95 -32.83
C ILE A 554 9.90 -7.08 -33.83
N ASN A 555 10.97 -7.84 -34.05
CA ASN A 555 10.95 -8.99 -34.96
C ASN A 555 10.39 -10.24 -34.27
N LEU A 556 9.55 -11.00 -34.98
CA LEU A 556 8.99 -12.26 -34.50
C LEU A 556 9.92 -13.43 -34.84
N ALA A 557 10.24 -14.23 -33.82
CA ALA A 557 10.94 -15.49 -34.00
C ALA A 557 10.14 -16.45 -34.88
N ALA A 558 10.81 -17.33 -35.63
CA ALA A 558 10.17 -18.22 -36.61
C ALA A 558 8.94 -18.98 -36.07
N LYS A 559 9.03 -19.46 -34.82
CA LYS A 559 7.95 -20.20 -34.14
C LYS A 559 6.72 -19.35 -33.76
N GLN A 560 6.80 -18.03 -33.85
CA GLN A 560 5.75 -17.09 -33.43
C GLN A 560 5.04 -16.41 -34.62
N ARG A 561 5.47 -16.67 -35.86
CA ARG A 561 5.05 -15.91 -37.05
C ARG A 561 3.65 -16.25 -37.55
N ASP A 562 3.17 -17.47 -37.31
CA ASP A 562 1.78 -17.83 -37.60
C ASP A 562 0.88 -17.40 -36.45
N VAL A 563 0.15 -16.31 -36.67
CA VAL A 563 -0.70 -15.67 -35.66
C VAL A 563 -2.19 -15.92 -35.89
N ARG A 564 -2.58 -16.71 -36.90
CA ARG A 564 -3.99 -16.91 -37.28
C ARG A 564 -4.88 -17.47 -36.18
N LYS A 565 -4.29 -18.18 -35.21
CA LYS A 565 -5.01 -18.78 -34.07
C LYS A 565 -5.39 -17.75 -32.99
N TYR A 566 -4.86 -16.53 -33.08
CA TYR A 566 -5.10 -15.46 -32.11
C TYR A 566 -6.23 -14.53 -32.58
N ALA A 567 -6.93 -13.91 -31.63
CA ALA A 567 -8.00 -12.97 -31.92
C ALA A 567 -7.48 -11.54 -32.12
N ALA A 568 -6.42 -11.16 -31.41
CA ALA A 568 -5.87 -9.81 -31.41
C ALA A 568 -4.34 -9.78 -31.24
N LEU A 569 -3.76 -8.68 -31.70
CA LEU A 569 -2.47 -8.17 -31.23
C LEU A 569 -2.76 -7.18 -30.09
N SER A 570 -2.07 -7.32 -28.97
CA SER A 570 -2.25 -6.49 -27.79
C SER A 570 -0.93 -6.04 -27.18
N PHE A 571 -0.91 -4.84 -26.60
CA PHE A 571 0.12 -4.35 -25.69
C PHE A 571 -0.52 -3.38 -24.70
N ARG A 572 0.19 -3.07 -23.61
CA ARG A 572 -0.24 -2.05 -22.65
C ARG A 572 0.51 -0.75 -22.91
N ALA A 573 -0.19 0.38 -22.77
CA ALA A 573 0.42 1.69 -22.94
C ALA A 573 -0.21 2.76 -22.06
N ALA A 574 0.56 3.81 -21.79
CA ALA A 574 0.08 5.04 -21.15
C ALA A 574 0.87 6.24 -21.72
N PRO A 575 0.27 7.45 -21.79
CA PRO A 575 1.02 8.64 -22.19
C PRO A 575 2.00 9.04 -21.08
N ASP A 576 3.12 9.64 -21.45
CA ASP A 576 3.99 10.32 -20.47
C ASP A 576 3.23 11.51 -19.84
N PRO A 577 3.06 11.56 -18.51
CA PRO A 577 2.36 12.66 -17.84
C PRO A 577 3.10 14.00 -17.96
N THR A 578 4.39 14.02 -18.31
CA THR A 578 5.16 15.26 -18.57
C THR A 578 4.92 15.83 -19.97
N GLY A 579 4.33 15.06 -20.88
CA GLY A 579 4.07 15.44 -22.26
C GLY A 579 2.67 16.04 -22.48
N ALA A 580 2.23 16.02 -23.74
CA ALA A 580 0.87 16.43 -24.11
C ALA A 580 -0.20 15.49 -23.50
N PRO A 581 -1.37 16.01 -23.10
CA PRO A 581 -2.45 15.21 -22.50
C PRO A 581 -3.05 14.17 -23.46
N LYS A 582 -2.89 14.38 -24.77
CA LYS A 582 -3.21 13.42 -25.81
C LYS A 582 -2.00 13.29 -26.73
N THR A 583 -1.56 12.05 -26.93
CA THR A 583 -0.55 11.69 -27.92
C THR A 583 -1.06 10.53 -28.77
N ASP A 584 -0.35 10.15 -29.82
CA ASP A 584 -0.72 9.00 -30.65
C ASP A 584 0.52 8.42 -31.33
N LEU A 585 0.44 7.14 -31.68
CA LEU A 585 1.40 6.42 -32.51
C LEU A 585 0.63 5.42 -33.38
N SER A 586 1.26 4.89 -34.41
CA SER A 586 0.67 3.81 -35.20
C SER A 586 1.38 2.48 -34.96
N VAL A 587 0.62 1.39 -35.01
CA VAL A 587 1.14 0.03 -34.99
C VAL A 587 1.14 -0.50 -36.41
N ARG A 588 2.33 -0.82 -36.93
CA ARG A 588 2.50 -1.41 -38.25
C ARG A 588 2.88 -2.88 -38.13
N VAL A 589 2.04 -3.77 -38.65
CA VAL A 589 2.28 -5.22 -38.66
C VAL A 589 2.79 -5.63 -40.04
N VAL A 590 3.95 -6.29 -40.09
CA VAL A 590 4.67 -6.57 -41.34
C VAL A 590 4.78 -8.07 -41.62
N ASP A 591 4.35 -8.37 -42.83
CA ASP A 591 4.56 -9.49 -43.73
C ASP A 591 5.92 -10.16 -43.97
N GLY A 592 5.96 -11.47 -44.23
CA GLY A 592 7.07 -12.14 -44.91
C GLY A 592 7.34 -11.69 -46.35
N ARG A 593 6.34 -11.10 -47.02
CA ARG A 593 6.44 -10.48 -48.35
C ARG A 593 6.56 -8.95 -48.28
N GLY A 594 6.72 -8.39 -47.07
CA GLY A 594 6.79 -6.95 -46.83
C GLY A 594 5.44 -6.22 -46.89
N GLN A 595 4.32 -6.94 -47.07
CA GLN A 595 2.99 -6.31 -46.98
C GLN A 595 2.72 -5.90 -45.53
N ALA A 596 2.00 -4.80 -45.32
CA ALA A 596 1.79 -4.27 -43.98
C ALA A 596 0.41 -3.64 -43.80
N ALA A 597 -0.11 -3.77 -42.59
CA ALA A 597 -1.27 -3.03 -42.10
C ALA A 597 -0.81 -2.04 -41.03
N VAL A 598 -1.35 -0.82 -41.07
CA VAL A 598 -1.03 0.25 -40.12
C VAL A 598 -2.31 0.64 -39.39
N VAL A 599 -2.26 0.63 -38.06
CA VAL A 599 -3.41 0.96 -37.20
C VAL A 599 -3.00 2.06 -36.22
N PRO A 600 -3.56 3.28 -36.33
CA PRO A 600 -3.36 4.30 -35.30
C PRO A 600 -3.95 3.84 -33.97
N VAL A 601 -3.21 4.00 -32.87
CA VAL A 601 -3.65 3.51 -31.55
C VAL A 601 -4.96 4.18 -31.13
N SER A 602 -5.11 5.48 -31.38
CA SER A 602 -6.32 6.26 -31.13
C SER A 602 -7.61 5.68 -31.76
N THR A 603 -7.51 4.87 -32.83
CA THR A 603 -8.67 4.25 -33.47
C THR A 603 -9.17 3.00 -32.75
N VAL A 604 -8.35 2.39 -31.90
CA VAL A 604 -8.66 1.12 -31.20
C VAL A 604 -8.64 1.22 -29.68
N SER A 605 -8.02 2.26 -29.11
CA SER A 605 -7.91 2.44 -27.66
C SER A 605 -7.75 3.90 -27.29
N ASP A 606 -8.11 4.26 -26.07
CA ASP A 606 -7.83 5.55 -25.46
C ASP A 606 -6.58 5.54 -24.57
N ALA A 607 -5.79 4.46 -24.61
CA ALA A 607 -4.60 4.26 -23.78
C ALA A 607 -3.57 5.39 -23.85
N LEU A 608 -3.56 6.20 -24.92
CA LEU A 608 -2.66 7.35 -25.12
C LEU A 608 -3.34 8.71 -24.84
N THR A 609 -4.52 8.70 -24.24
CA THR A 609 -5.21 9.88 -23.68
C THR A 609 -5.08 9.84 -22.17
N ARG A 610 -4.49 10.88 -21.56
CA ARG A 610 -4.31 10.97 -20.11
C ARG A 610 -5.65 10.84 -19.36
N LEU A 611 -5.66 10.10 -18.26
CA LEU A 611 -6.82 9.97 -17.37
C LEU A 611 -7.27 11.36 -16.83
N PRO A 612 -8.50 11.52 -16.29
CA PRO A 612 -9.01 12.83 -15.88
C PRO A 612 -8.38 13.33 -14.59
N GLY A 613 -8.38 14.64 -14.36
CA GLY A 613 -7.85 15.28 -13.14
C GLY A 613 -6.55 16.06 -13.32
N SER A 614 -6.10 16.63 -12.21
CA SER A 614 -4.91 17.47 -12.10
C SER A 614 -3.94 16.94 -11.03
N ASN A 615 -2.66 17.27 -11.17
CA ASN A 615 -1.58 16.82 -10.28
C ASN A 615 -1.69 17.34 -8.84
N ALA A 616 -2.58 18.30 -8.57
CA ALA A 616 -2.79 18.83 -7.23
C ALA A 616 -3.29 17.75 -6.24
N GLU A 617 -4.12 16.83 -6.72
CA GLU A 617 -4.73 15.77 -5.89
C GLU A 617 -4.08 14.41 -6.13
N GLY A 618 -2.86 14.39 -6.70
CA GLY A 618 -2.22 13.14 -7.08
C GLY A 618 -2.91 12.42 -8.25
N LEU A 619 -3.63 13.17 -9.08
CA LEU A 619 -4.21 12.74 -10.34
C LEU A 619 -3.47 13.42 -11.50
N PRO A 620 -3.70 13.06 -12.77
CA PRO A 620 -4.33 11.86 -13.24
C PRO A 620 -3.42 10.64 -13.13
N LYS A 621 -3.98 9.49 -12.77
CA LYS A 621 -3.20 8.27 -12.57
C LYS A 621 -2.59 7.78 -13.88
N ASN A 622 -1.33 7.37 -13.84
CA ASN A 622 -0.61 6.86 -15.01
C ASN A 622 -0.75 5.33 -15.12
N LEU A 623 -1.98 4.86 -15.33
CA LEU A 623 -2.28 3.43 -15.52
C LEU A 623 -2.05 3.00 -16.97
N LEU A 624 -1.24 1.96 -17.15
CA LEU A 624 -1.06 1.25 -18.41
C LEU A 624 -2.37 0.57 -18.82
N ARG A 625 -2.92 0.96 -19.97
CA ARG A 625 -4.18 0.42 -20.50
C ARG A 625 -3.96 -0.43 -21.74
N THR A 626 -4.88 -1.36 -21.97
CA THR A 626 -4.83 -2.26 -23.13
C THR A 626 -5.00 -1.50 -24.44
N VAL A 627 -4.06 -1.66 -25.36
CA VAL A 627 -4.25 -1.40 -26.79
C VAL A 627 -4.49 -2.76 -27.44
N ARG A 628 -5.71 -2.99 -27.95
CA ARG A 628 -6.13 -4.27 -28.53
C ARG A 628 -6.53 -4.09 -29.99
N ILE A 629 -5.72 -4.62 -30.90
CA ILE A 629 -5.94 -4.58 -32.35
C ILE A 629 -6.47 -5.94 -32.81
N PRO A 630 -7.76 -6.05 -33.20
CA PRO A 630 -8.31 -7.30 -33.72
C PRO A 630 -7.54 -7.75 -34.97
N LEU A 631 -7.15 -9.02 -35.07
CA LEU A 631 -6.44 -9.49 -36.27
C LEU A 631 -7.30 -9.39 -37.54
N SER A 632 -8.63 -9.40 -37.37
CA SER A 632 -9.58 -9.18 -38.45
C SER A 632 -9.48 -7.80 -39.10
N SER A 633 -8.90 -6.79 -38.43
CA SER A 633 -8.66 -5.45 -38.97
C SER A 633 -7.36 -5.32 -39.77
N LEU A 634 -6.45 -6.30 -39.69
CA LEU A 634 -5.16 -6.28 -40.40
C LEU A 634 -5.30 -6.75 -41.85
N LYS A 635 -6.05 -5.99 -42.66
CA LYS A 635 -6.30 -6.31 -44.06
C LYS A 635 -4.99 -6.28 -44.88
N GLY A 636 -4.83 -7.23 -45.80
CA GLY A 636 -3.68 -7.28 -46.69
C GLY A 636 -2.38 -7.79 -46.05
N VAL A 637 -2.43 -8.32 -44.83
CA VAL A 637 -1.28 -8.96 -44.16
C VAL A 637 -1.46 -10.47 -44.14
N ASN A 638 -0.45 -11.23 -44.57
CA ASN A 638 -0.42 -12.67 -44.44
C ASN A 638 -0.16 -13.08 -42.98
N LEU A 639 -1.24 -13.33 -42.24
CA LEU A 639 -1.19 -13.74 -40.84
C LEU A 639 -0.52 -15.11 -40.59
N ARG A 640 -0.20 -15.89 -41.63
CA ARG A 640 0.64 -17.10 -41.51
C ARG A 640 2.10 -16.79 -41.27
N ASP A 641 2.54 -15.60 -41.64
CA ASP A 641 3.95 -15.26 -41.70
C ASP A 641 4.22 -13.80 -41.33
N VAL A 642 3.76 -13.40 -40.14
CA VAL A 642 4.08 -12.08 -39.59
C VAL A 642 5.54 -12.06 -39.14
N ARG A 643 6.33 -11.14 -39.69
CA ARG A 643 7.76 -10.99 -39.42
C ARG A 643 8.06 -9.96 -38.35
N ALA A 644 7.28 -8.89 -38.26
CA ALA A 644 7.52 -7.83 -37.29
C ALA A 644 6.26 -7.07 -36.91
N VAL A 645 6.33 -6.44 -35.74
CA VAL A 645 5.42 -5.39 -35.30
C VAL A 645 6.27 -4.15 -35.05
N GLU A 646 5.84 -3.01 -35.57
CA GLU A 646 6.50 -1.72 -35.42
C GLU A 646 5.60 -0.73 -34.69
N LEU A 647 6.15 -0.04 -33.70
CA LEU A 647 5.54 1.14 -33.08
C LEU A 647 6.12 2.37 -33.76
N ARG A 648 5.32 3.09 -34.56
CA ARG A 648 5.76 4.22 -35.37
C ARG A 648 5.24 5.53 -34.79
N THR A 649 6.12 6.50 -34.58
CA THR A 649 5.81 7.80 -33.98
C THR A 649 5.32 8.80 -35.03
N ASP A 650 4.54 8.35 -36.02
CA ASP A 650 4.19 9.08 -37.25
C ASP A 650 2.89 9.90 -37.15
N ARG A 651 2.30 10.00 -35.95
CA ARG A 651 0.98 10.62 -35.73
C ARG A 651 1.06 12.04 -35.19
N VAL A 652 2.05 12.33 -34.34
CA VAL A 652 2.28 13.65 -33.74
C VAL A 652 3.77 13.99 -33.83
N ALA A 653 4.09 15.27 -33.99
CA ALA A 653 5.47 15.71 -34.17
C ALA A 653 6.38 15.37 -32.97
N GLN A 654 5.87 15.47 -31.75
CA GLN A 654 6.61 15.18 -30.54
C GLN A 654 5.70 14.46 -29.55
N GLY A 655 6.27 13.56 -28.76
CA GLY A 655 5.50 12.85 -27.74
C GLY A 655 6.34 11.87 -26.96
N SER A 656 5.73 11.31 -25.91
CA SER A 656 6.30 10.23 -25.15
C SER A 656 5.22 9.31 -24.60
N VAL A 657 5.50 8.00 -24.58
CA VAL A 657 4.59 6.94 -24.09
C VAL A 657 5.36 5.87 -23.35
N TYR A 658 4.72 5.22 -22.40
CA TYR A 658 5.18 3.96 -21.82
C TYR A 658 4.54 2.79 -22.57
N VAL A 659 5.29 1.73 -22.82
CA VAL A 659 4.79 0.50 -23.45
C VAL A 659 5.27 -0.75 -22.71
N SER A 660 4.39 -1.74 -22.65
CA SER A 660 4.62 -3.05 -22.02
C SER A 660 3.87 -4.16 -22.74
N ASP A 661 4.36 -5.40 -22.69
CA ASP A 661 3.60 -6.63 -23.03
C ASP A 661 3.04 -6.75 -24.44
N LEU A 662 3.89 -6.69 -25.45
CA LEU A 662 3.51 -7.02 -26.82
C LEU A 662 3.18 -8.52 -26.95
N THR A 663 1.95 -8.83 -27.31
CA THR A 663 1.41 -10.19 -27.33
C THR A 663 0.43 -10.39 -28.49
N PHE A 664 0.41 -11.60 -29.05
CA PHE A 664 -0.75 -12.07 -29.83
C PHE A 664 -1.59 -12.96 -28.92
N SER A 665 -2.89 -12.71 -28.80
CA SER A 665 -3.73 -13.43 -27.84
C SER A 665 -5.17 -13.66 -28.30
N SER A 666 -5.78 -14.70 -27.75
CA SER A 666 -7.22 -14.94 -27.76
C SER A 666 -7.72 -14.97 -26.32
N PRO A 667 -8.81 -14.23 -26.00
CA PRO A 667 -9.47 -14.32 -24.69
C PRO A 667 -9.76 -15.77 -24.29
N GLY A 668 -9.60 -16.06 -23.00
CA GLY A 668 -9.94 -17.37 -22.45
C GLY A 668 -10.03 -17.33 -20.93
N VAL A 669 -10.85 -18.22 -20.37
CA VAL A 669 -11.05 -18.34 -18.90
C VAL A 669 -9.82 -18.93 -18.21
N GLY A 670 -9.00 -19.68 -18.95
CA GLY A 670 -7.81 -20.34 -18.41
C GLY A 670 -8.13 -21.57 -17.58
N VAL A 671 -7.12 -22.06 -16.86
CA VAL A 671 -7.29 -23.11 -15.85
C VAL A 671 -6.82 -22.55 -14.53
N SER A 672 -7.73 -22.55 -13.56
CA SER A 672 -7.50 -22.04 -12.22
C SER A 672 -7.56 -23.16 -11.19
N ALA A 673 -6.49 -23.29 -10.41
CA ALA A 673 -6.34 -24.23 -9.30
C ALA A 673 -5.24 -23.75 -8.34
N PRO A 674 -5.31 -24.12 -7.04
CA PRO A 674 -4.23 -23.83 -6.10
C PRO A 674 -2.88 -24.37 -6.58
N ALA A 675 -1.83 -23.55 -6.51
CA ALA A 675 -0.50 -23.87 -7.04
C ALA A 675 0.35 -24.79 -6.13
N VAL A 676 -0.24 -25.90 -5.66
CA VAL A 676 0.31 -26.81 -4.63
C VAL A 676 1.66 -27.47 -4.98
N THR A 677 2.03 -27.45 -6.27
CA THR A 677 3.27 -28.06 -6.76
C THR A 677 4.46 -27.13 -6.73
N LEU A 678 4.25 -25.82 -6.54
CA LEU A 678 5.35 -24.88 -6.46
C LEU A 678 6.19 -25.12 -5.20
N PRO A 679 7.51 -24.90 -5.28
CA PRO A 679 8.34 -24.75 -4.10
C PRO A 679 7.85 -23.58 -3.26
N LYS A 680 8.03 -23.72 -1.94
CA LYS A 680 7.63 -22.73 -0.95
C LYS A 680 8.87 -22.08 -0.38
N VAL A 681 8.86 -20.77 -0.22
CA VAL A 681 9.95 -20.00 0.37
C VAL A 681 9.56 -19.55 1.77
N SER A 682 10.43 -19.80 2.74
CA SER A 682 10.25 -19.40 4.14
C SER A 682 11.50 -18.73 4.68
N ALA A 683 11.33 -17.68 5.49
CA ALA A 683 12.39 -17.11 6.32
C ALA A 683 12.27 -17.65 7.75
N SER A 684 13.38 -18.10 8.33
CA SER A 684 13.44 -18.48 9.75
C SER A 684 13.39 -17.24 10.65
N ASN A 685 13.04 -17.42 11.91
CA ASN A 685 13.32 -16.40 12.92
C ASN A 685 14.82 -16.39 13.23
N ALA A 686 15.39 -15.21 13.49
CA ALA A 686 16.80 -15.06 13.88
C ALA A 686 17.01 -15.21 15.39
N GLY A 687 15.95 -15.05 16.20
CA GLY A 687 16.02 -15.13 17.66
C GLY A 687 16.19 -13.77 18.32
N GLU A 688 16.78 -13.77 19.51
CA GLU A 688 16.94 -12.61 20.38
C GLU A 688 18.42 -12.31 20.59
N PHE A 689 18.79 -11.03 20.52
CA PHE A 689 20.19 -10.55 20.54
C PHE A 689 20.33 -9.42 21.54
N LYS A 690 21.41 -9.40 22.33
CA LYS A 690 21.77 -8.20 23.12
C LYS A 690 22.58 -7.25 22.26
N GLU A 691 22.28 -5.97 22.20
CA GLU A 691 23.03 -5.07 21.32
C GLU A 691 24.50 -4.92 21.73
N GLY A 692 24.77 -4.78 23.03
CA GLY A 692 26.09 -4.54 23.61
C GLY A 692 26.63 -3.14 23.33
N ASP A 693 27.64 -2.70 24.08
CA ASP A 693 28.15 -1.31 24.02
C ASP A 693 28.84 -0.92 22.71
N THR A 694 29.46 -1.87 22.00
CA THR A 694 30.31 -1.60 20.83
C THR A 694 30.33 -2.75 19.82
N GLY A 695 30.71 -2.42 18.58
CA GLY A 695 30.93 -3.41 17.51
C GLY A 695 29.66 -3.76 16.74
N THR A 696 29.71 -4.85 15.97
CA THR A 696 28.56 -5.30 15.18
C THR A 696 28.52 -6.82 15.17
N GLN A 697 27.42 -7.39 15.62
CA GLN A 697 27.08 -8.80 15.45
C GLN A 697 26.08 -8.98 14.31
N SER A 698 25.76 -10.21 13.95
CA SER A 698 24.82 -10.51 12.86
C SER A 698 23.67 -11.38 13.34
N ALA A 699 22.45 -10.93 13.05
CA ALA A 699 21.25 -11.72 13.12
C ALA A 699 21.07 -12.46 11.79
N ASP A 700 21.31 -13.77 11.80
CA ASP A 700 21.28 -14.58 10.58
C ASP A 700 19.90 -15.20 10.34
N PHE A 701 19.27 -14.79 9.25
CA PHE A 701 18.04 -15.38 8.74
C PHE A 701 18.36 -16.45 7.71
N VAL A 702 17.85 -17.66 7.93
CA VAL A 702 17.94 -18.75 6.97
C VAL A 702 16.70 -18.72 6.09
N VAL A 703 16.89 -18.45 4.80
CA VAL A 703 15.83 -18.51 3.80
C VAL A 703 15.86 -19.87 3.13
N THR A 704 14.77 -20.62 3.24
CA THR A 704 14.70 -22.02 2.81
C THR A 704 13.64 -22.26 1.74
N LEU A 705 13.90 -23.26 0.90
CA LEU A 705 12.88 -23.88 0.06
C LEU A 705 12.45 -25.20 0.67
N ASN A 706 11.14 -25.47 0.69
CA ASN A 706 10.63 -26.75 1.19
C ASN A 706 11.04 -27.97 0.34
N ARG A 707 11.45 -27.73 -0.92
CA ARG A 707 11.92 -28.75 -1.85
C ARG A 707 12.83 -28.11 -2.92
N PRO A 708 13.78 -28.86 -3.52
CA PRO A 708 14.59 -28.36 -4.61
C PRO A 708 13.73 -28.07 -5.85
N SER A 709 14.13 -27.05 -6.62
CA SER A 709 13.55 -26.71 -7.91
C SER A 709 14.51 -27.02 -9.05
N ALA A 710 13.98 -27.46 -10.19
CA ALA A 710 14.76 -27.59 -11.43
C ALA A 710 14.97 -26.25 -12.14
N ARG A 711 14.22 -25.22 -11.75
CA ARG A 711 14.33 -23.84 -12.25
C ARG A 711 14.93 -22.95 -11.17
N PRO A 712 15.67 -21.89 -11.54
CA PRO A 712 16.09 -20.91 -10.55
C PRO A 712 14.87 -20.24 -9.91
N ILE A 713 14.90 -20.08 -8.59
CA ILE A 713 13.89 -19.32 -7.83
C ILE A 713 14.52 -18.01 -7.40
N THR A 714 13.76 -16.92 -7.52
CA THR A 714 14.20 -15.63 -6.99
C THR A 714 13.16 -15.06 -6.04
N VAL A 715 13.62 -14.42 -4.99
CA VAL A 715 12.80 -13.70 -4.01
C VAL A 715 13.60 -12.49 -3.52
N TYR A 716 12.94 -11.40 -3.19
CA TYR A 716 13.59 -10.26 -2.55
C TYR A 716 13.45 -10.40 -1.03
N ALA A 717 14.49 -10.03 -0.30
CA ALA A 717 14.55 -10.08 1.16
C ALA A 717 14.95 -8.69 1.68
N GLU A 718 14.16 -8.14 2.58
CA GLU A 718 14.31 -6.77 3.10
C GLU A 718 14.07 -6.71 4.60
N SER A 719 14.96 -6.06 5.35
CA SER A 719 14.81 -5.88 6.79
C SER A 719 13.87 -4.71 7.10
N ASN A 720 12.84 -4.99 7.88
CA ASN A 720 11.97 -3.98 8.49
C ASN A 720 12.51 -3.64 9.88
N LEU A 721 12.95 -2.39 10.02
CA LEU A 721 13.61 -1.91 11.22
C LEU A 721 12.62 -1.56 12.35
N PRO A 722 13.04 -1.76 13.62
CA PRO A 722 12.28 -1.33 14.79
C PRO A 722 12.24 0.19 14.91
N TRP A 723 11.40 0.70 15.80
CA TRP A 723 11.21 2.14 16.00
C TRP A 723 11.97 2.73 17.18
N ASP A 724 12.41 1.91 18.09
CA ASP A 724 12.85 2.28 19.43
C ASP A 724 14.33 1.99 19.66
N THR A 725 15.06 1.62 18.60
CA THR A 725 16.50 1.39 18.63
C THR A 725 17.15 1.67 17.28
N SER A 726 18.37 2.19 17.32
CA SER A 726 19.27 2.34 16.16
C SER A 726 20.19 1.13 15.95
N ALA A 727 20.08 0.11 16.80
CA ALA A 727 20.93 -1.08 16.79
C ALA A 727 20.74 -1.96 15.55
N VAL A 728 19.57 -1.96 14.89
CA VAL A 728 19.33 -2.85 13.75
C VAL A 728 19.65 -2.13 12.44
N GLY A 729 20.62 -2.63 11.67
CA GLY A 729 20.95 -2.04 10.37
C GLY A 729 20.13 -2.59 9.20
N ALA A 730 19.97 -1.77 8.16
CA ALA A 730 19.16 -2.10 6.99
C ALA A 730 19.83 -3.09 6.03
N VAL A 731 19.05 -4.03 5.51
CA VAL A 731 19.44 -5.01 4.47
C VAL A 731 18.35 -5.10 3.42
N ALA A 732 18.74 -5.05 2.14
CA ALA A 732 17.89 -5.37 1.01
C ALA A 732 18.67 -6.21 -0.02
N LYS A 733 18.16 -7.39 -0.40
CA LYS A 733 18.87 -8.33 -1.27
C LYS A 733 17.93 -9.10 -2.18
N LYS A 734 18.32 -9.28 -3.44
CA LYS A 734 17.72 -10.28 -4.33
C LYS A 734 18.38 -11.63 -4.09
N LEU A 735 17.62 -12.60 -3.58
CA LEU A 735 18.06 -13.97 -3.41
C LEU A 735 17.81 -14.77 -4.69
N VAL A 736 18.77 -15.60 -5.07
CA VAL A 736 18.68 -16.52 -6.20
C VAL A 736 19.04 -17.92 -5.72
N PHE A 737 18.05 -18.80 -5.67
CA PHE A 737 18.26 -20.24 -5.47
C PHE A 737 18.55 -20.84 -6.84
N LYS A 738 19.80 -21.30 -7.03
CA LYS A 738 20.16 -22.05 -8.25
C LYS A 738 19.37 -23.36 -8.30
N PRO A 739 19.20 -23.99 -9.48
CA PRO A 739 18.58 -25.31 -9.57
C PRO A 739 19.19 -26.29 -8.56
N GLY A 740 18.34 -26.97 -7.78
CA GLY A 740 18.73 -27.88 -6.71
C GLY A 740 19.09 -27.24 -5.36
N GLN A 741 19.36 -25.93 -5.29
CA GLN A 741 19.66 -25.24 -4.04
C GLN A 741 18.37 -25.01 -3.23
N VAL A 742 18.43 -25.21 -1.91
CA VAL A 742 17.28 -25.05 -1.00
C VAL A 742 17.53 -24.12 0.17
N ARG A 743 18.73 -23.53 0.29
CA ARG A 743 19.11 -22.65 1.39
C ARG A 743 19.88 -21.43 0.89
N GLN A 744 19.52 -20.28 1.41
CA GLN A 744 20.24 -19.00 1.30
C GLN A 744 20.27 -18.36 2.69
N GLU A 745 21.21 -17.46 2.92
CA GLU A 745 21.35 -16.75 4.19
C GLU A 745 21.36 -15.23 3.97
N VAL A 746 20.74 -14.54 4.91
CA VAL A 746 20.68 -13.08 4.98
C VAL A 746 21.06 -12.67 6.40
N SER A 747 22.19 -11.99 6.53
CA SER A 747 22.69 -11.46 7.80
C SER A 747 22.25 -10.01 7.96
N VAL A 748 21.50 -9.71 9.01
CA VAL A 748 21.12 -8.35 9.42
C VAL A 748 22.07 -7.89 10.52
N PRO A 749 22.77 -6.76 10.37
CA PRO A 749 23.71 -6.29 11.39
C PRO A 749 22.97 -5.78 12.62
N ILE A 750 23.43 -6.20 13.81
CA ILE A 750 23.05 -5.63 15.10
C ILE A 750 24.27 -4.85 15.62
N ILE A 751 24.13 -3.54 15.76
CA ILE A 751 25.15 -2.55 16.01
C ILE A 751 25.10 -2.20 17.49
N GLY A 752 26.18 -2.51 18.20
CA GLY A 752 26.29 -2.17 19.61
C GLY A 752 26.50 -0.66 19.80
N ASN A 753 25.85 -0.09 20.81
CA ASN A 753 25.94 1.31 21.19
C ASN A 753 25.69 1.47 22.70
N THR A 754 25.76 2.70 23.22
CA THR A 754 25.61 2.99 24.66
C THR A 754 24.40 3.89 24.97
N ARG A 755 23.31 3.77 24.19
CA ARG A 755 22.14 4.63 24.26
C ARG A 755 20.93 3.77 24.61
N ASP A 756 20.34 4.05 25.77
CA ASP A 756 19.08 3.43 26.23
C ASP A 756 18.02 3.39 25.15
N ALA A 757 17.42 2.24 24.94
CA ALA A 757 16.37 1.97 23.97
C ALA A 757 15.15 1.30 24.62
N ALA A 758 14.16 0.86 23.83
CA ALA A 758 13.14 -0.03 24.40
C ALA A 758 13.77 -1.35 24.83
N ASP A 759 13.39 -1.85 26.02
CA ASP A 759 13.91 -3.07 26.63
C ASP A 759 13.98 -4.24 25.64
N VAL A 760 12.97 -4.36 24.76
CA VAL A 760 12.97 -5.31 23.64
C VAL A 760 12.38 -4.67 22.38
N ALA A 761 13.23 -4.46 21.39
CA ALA A 761 12.86 -3.99 20.06
C ALA A 761 12.63 -5.16 19.08
N GLN A 762 11.55 -5.12 18.29
CA GLN A 762 11.21 -6.16 17.31
C GLN A 762 11.54 -5.72 15.88
N PHE A 763 12.23 -6.57 15.13
CA PHE A 763 12.52 -6.36 13.71
C PHE A 763 12.17 -7.60 12.89
N SER A 764 12.09 -7.46 11.57
CA SER A 764 11.78 -8.61 10.71
C SER A 764 12.53 -8.58 9.39
N LEU A 765 12.69 -9.74 8.77
CA LEU A 765 13.08 -9.90 7.38
C LEU A 765 11.83 -10.28 6.56
N ALA A 766 11.37 -9.38 5.71
CA ALA A 766 10.27 -9.62 4.79
C ALA A 766 10.75 -10.22 3.47
N LEU A 767 10.01 -11.20 2.97
CA LEU A 767 10.20 -11.81 1.65
C LEU A 767 9.11 -11.34 0.70
N SER A 768 9.50 -10.92 -0.52
CA SER A 768 8.58 -10.30 -1.48
C SER A 768 8.81 -10.75 -2.92
N ALA A 769 7.77 -10.60 -3.75
CA ALA A 769 7.75 -10.84 -5.19
C ALA A 769 8.44 -12.14 -5.65
N PRO A 770 8.06 -13.32 -5.10
CA PRO A 770 8.70 -14.58 -5.47
C PRO A 770 8.47 -14.94 -6.94
N GLN A 771 9.48 -15.57 -7.55
CA GLN A 771 9.43 -16.12 -8.90
C GLN A 771 9.64 -17.64 -8.85
N GLU A 772 8.81 -18.39 -9.56
CA GLU A 772 8.75 -19.86 -9.59
C GLU A 772 8.48 -20.50 -8.21
N ALA A 773 7.91 -19.75 -7.25
CA ALA A 773 7.65 -20.20 -5.89
C ALA A 773 6.45 -19.49 -5.23
N LEU A 774 6.00 -20.03 -4.09
CA LEU A 774 5.01 -19.41 -3.19
C LEU A 774 5.72 -18.89 -1.93
N LEU A 775 5.20 -17.81 -1.33
CA LEU A 775 5.63 -17.40 0.02
C LEU A 775 4.87 -18.21 1.07
N ASP A 776 5.58 -18.99 1.88
CA ASP A 776 5.01 -19.66 3.05
C ASP A 776 5.20 -18.77 4.28
N GLN A 777 6.31 -18.90 5.01
CA GLN A 777 6.65 -17.95 6.08
C GLN A 777 7.35 -16.74 5.47
N SER A 778 6.56 -15.75 5.04
CA SER A 778 7.06 -14.54 4.35
C SER A 778 7.82 -13.57 5.27
N PHE A 779 7.83 -13.80 6.58
CA PHE A 779 8.55 -12.99 7.56
C PHE A 779 9.38 -13.86 8.48
N GLY A 780 10.66 -13.52 8.61
CA GLY A 780 11.49 -13.97 9.72
C GLY A 780 11.48 -12.89 10.79
N LEU A 781 11.27 -13.26 12.06
CA LEU A 781 11.26 -12.32 13.18
C LEU A 781 12.60 -12.35 13.94
N GLY A 782 13.01 -11.21 14.46
CA GLY A 782 14.13 -11.07 15.39
C GLY A 782 13.83 -10.02 16.45
N SER A 783 14.52 -10.10 17.57
CA SER A 783 14.45 -9.09 18.63
C SER A 783 15.82 -8.68 19.12
N VAL A 784 15.92 -7.41 19.52
CA VAL A 784 17.11 -6.86 20.17
C VAL A 784 16.73 -6.46 21.59
N ILE A 785 17.52 -6.88 22.56
CA ILE A 785 17.45 -6.48 23.96
C ILE A 785 18.40 -5.30 24.15
N ASP A 786 17.88 -4.23 24.72
CA ASP A 786 18.66 -3.10 25.22
C ASP A 786 19.38 -3.49 26.52
N ASP A 787 20.68 -3.23 26.59
CA ASP A 787 21.51 -3.47 27.78
C ASP A 787 22.11 -2.19 28.38
N ASP A 788 21.63 -1.03 27.93
CA ASP A 788 22.02 0.28 28.40
C ASP A 788 21.18 0.77 29.58
N ALA A 789 21.75 1.69 30.35
CA ALA A 789 21.07 2.25 31.51
C ALA A 789 20.15 3.41 31.10
N THR A 790 18.89 3.33 31.50
CA THR A 790 17.93 4.44 31.33
C THR A 790 18.47 5.74 31.92
N PRO A 791 18.54 6.84 31.15
CA PRO A 791 19.13 8.08 31.61
C PRO A 791 18.27 8.75 32.67
N THR A 792 18.91 9.40 33.64
CA THR A 792 18.22 10.23 34.62
C THR A 792 17.70 11.51 33.96
N LEU A 793 16.41 11.80 34.13
CA LEU A 793 15.77 13.01 33.67
C LEU A 793 15.71 14.05 34.80
N THR A 794 16.29 15.22 34.56
CA THR A 794 16.21 16.39 35.43
C THR A 794 15.37 17.47 34.78
N ILE A 795 14.45 18.08 35.54
CA ILE A 795 13.62 19.20 35.07
C ILE A 795 13.81 20.36 36.04
N GLY A 796 14.19 21.52 35.49
CA GLY A 796 14.56 22.70 36.26
C GLY A 796 13.45 23.75 36.36
N ASN A 797 13.60 24.63 37.35
CA ASN A 797 12.83 25.88 37.44
C ASN A 797 13.29 26.88 36.38
N VAL A 798 12.46 27.88 36.08
CA VAL A 798 12.76 28.91 35.09
C VAL A 798 12.39 30.31 35.59
N THR A 799 13.15 31.31 35.15
CA THR A 799 12.81 32.73 35.28
C THR A 799 12.70 33.32 33.89
N VAL A 800 11.63 34.07 33.64
CA VAL A 800 11.23 34.57 32.32
C VAL A 800 10.68 35.99 32.44
N GLY A 801 10.94 36.85 31.48
CA GLY A 801 10.32 38.17 31.39
C GLY A 801 8.90 38.08 30.83
N GLU A 802 8.01 38.98 31.22
CA GLU A 802 6.62 38.99 30.72
C GLU A 802 6.58 39.14 29.18
N GLN A 803 7.48 39.96 28.62
CA GLN A 803 7.61 40.17 27.17
C GLN A 803 8.15 38.96 26.38
N ASP A 804 8.66 37.92 27.03
CA ASP A 804 9.33 36.81 26.35
C ASP A 804 8.33 35.85 25.68
N GLY A 805 7.06 35.92 26.08
CA GLY A 805 5.94 35.19 25.49
C GLY A 805 5.89 33.69 25.80
N ASP A 806 7.02 32.98 25.71
CA ASP A 806 7.12 31.54 25.97
C ASP A 806 7.93 31.24 27.24
N VAL A 807 7.40 30.36 28.10
CA VAL A 807 8.08 29.80 29.28
C VAL A 807 8.61 28.42 28.96
N ALA A 808 9.90 28.19 29.20
CA ALA A 808 10.54 26.89 28.96
C ALA A 808 11.21 26.36 30.25
N PHE A 809 10.59 25.37 30.90
CA PHE A 809 11.26 24.63 31.98
C PHE A 809 12.29 23.69 31.36
N PRO A 810 13.60 23.84 31.65
CA PRO A 810 14.63 23.04 31.01
C PRO A 810 14.56 21.58 31.45
N MET A 811 14.54 20.66 30.50
CA MET A 811 14.69 19.23 30.71
C MET A 811 16.09 18.79 30.28
N THR A 812 16.74 17.92 31.05
CA THR A 812 18.08 17.39 30.75
C THR A 812 18.18 15.91 31.07
N LEU A 813 18.71 15.13 30.14
CA LEU A 813 19.08 13.72 30.35
C LEU A 813 20.56 13.58 30.69
N SER A 814 20.88 12.63 31.57
CA SER A 814 22.28 12.28 31.91
C SER A 814 23.05 11.65 30.75
N ALA A 815 22.35 11.06 29.77
CA ALA A 815 22.90 10.47 28.56
C ALA A 815 21.83 10.46 27.45
N PRO A 816 22.21 10.38 26.16
CA PRO A 816 21.25 10.22 25.06
C PRO A 816 20.50 8.88 25.14
N SER A 817 19.22 8.84 24.76
CA SER A 817 18.38 7.63 24.66
C SER A 817 17.78 7.51 23.25
N ASP A 818 17.66 6.32 22.66
CA ASP A 818 16.87 6.04 21.46
C ASP A 818 15.34 6.03 21.73
N ARG A 819 14.89 6.15 22.99
CA ARG A 819 13.50 6.39 23.36
C ARG A 819 13.17 7.89 23.31
N MET A 820 11.91 8.20 23.01
CA MET A 820 11.40 9.56 23.23
C MET A 820 11.10 9.68 24.73
N VAL A 821 11.68 10.68 25.38
CA VAL A 821 11.39 10.98 26.79
C VAL A 821 10.34 12.05 26.84
N TRP A 822 9.26 11.82 27.58
CA TRP A 822 8.17 12.79 27.68
C TRP A 822 7.63 12.85 29.11
N VAL A 823 7.07 14.00 29.45
CA VAL A 823 6.38 14.26 30.73
C VAL A 823 5.11 15.06 30.46
N ASN A 824 4.06 14.76 31.21
CA ASN A 824 2.79 15.48 31.18
C ASN A 824 2.39 15.87 32.61
N GLY A 825 1.57 16.91 32.69
CA GLY A 825 1.06 17.40 33.95
C GLY A 825 0.07 18.54 33.79
N ALA A 826 -0.05 19.34 34.86
CA ALA A 826 -0.90 20.51 34.89
C ALA A 826 -0.18 21.72 35.48
N LEU A 827 -0.45 22.89 34.89
CA LEU A 827 -0.14 24.18 35.47
C LEU A 827 -1.03 24.45 36.67
N LYS A 828 -0.47 25.10 37.69
CA LYS A 828 -1.15 25.53 38.91
C LYS A 828 -0.74 26.95 39.24
N ASP A 829 -1.75 27.75 39.55
CA ASP A 829 -1.59 29.13 40.00
C ASP A 829 -0.71 29.19 41.24
N GLY A 830 0.10 30.25 41.32
CA GLY A 830 0.85 30.64 42.50
C GLY A 830 0.40 32.04 42.92
N THR A 831 1.26 33.03 42.69
CA THR A 831 0.83 34.44 42.68
C THR A 831 0.32 34.86 41.30
N ALA A 832 0.87 34.25 40.24
CA ALA A 832 0.36 34.37 38.87
C ALA A 832 -0.85 33.44 38.66
N VAL A 833 -1.79 33.86 37.82
CA VAL A 833 -3.13 33.31 37.56
C VAL A 833 -3.30 32.91 36.09
N LEU A 834 -3.75 31.68 35.86
CA LEU A 834 -3.99 31.13 34.53
C LEU A 834 -5.05 31.95 33.76
N GLY A 835 -4.69 32.40 32.56
CA GLY A 835 -5.53 33.21 31.68
C GLY A 835 -5.46 34.72 31.94
N GLN A 836 -4.73 35.14 32.99
CA GLN A 836 -4.38 36.55 33.23
C GLN A 836 -2.90 36.76 32.91
N ASP A 837 -2.02 36.01 33.58
CA ASP A 837 -0.56 36.26 33.55
C ASP A 837 0.18 35.18 32.77
N TYR A 838 -0.42 33.99 32.64
CA TYR A 838 0.15 32.88 31.88
C TYR A 838 -0.94 32.02 31.25
N SER A 839 -0.59 31.22 30.25
CA SER A 839 -1.53 30.29 29.61
C SER A 839 -0.88 28.96 29.22
N SER A 840 -1.71 27.93 29.10
CA SER A 840 -1.29 26.68 28.47
C SER A 840 -1.12 26.86 26.96
N LEU A 841 -0.25 26.06 26.36
CA LEU A 841 -0.21 25.89 24.90
C LEU A 841 -1.44 25.13 24.37
N TRP A 842 -2.21 24.48 25.25
CA TRP A 842 -3.45 23.78 24.94
C TRP A 842 -4.67 24.71 25.07
N PRO A 843 -5.69 24.56 24.21
CA PRO A 843 -6.86 25.42 24.25
C PRO A 843 -7.63 25.29 25.59
N PRO A 844 -8.18 26.39 26.13
CA PRO A 844 -8.98 26.37 27.36
C PRO A 844 -10.15 25.36 27.28
N PRO A 845 -10.55 24.72 28.40
CA PRO A 845 -10.24 25.07 29.80
C PRO A 845 -9.03 24.32 30.40
N ASP A 846 -8.22 23.65 29.57
CA ASP A 846 -7.24 22.69 30.05
C ASP A 846 -5.95 23.38 30.51
N ALA A 847 -5.65 23.30 31.82
CA ALA A 847 -4.38 23.75 32.41
C ALA A 847 -3.23 22.76 32.13
N LEU A 848 -3.27 22.04 31.01
CA LEU A 848 -2.33 20.97 30.70
C LEU A 848 -0.95 21.53 30.33
N VAL A 849 0.10 20.77 30.64
CA VAL A 849 1.45 21.08 30.19
C VAL A 849 2.19 19.78 29.87
N ASP A 850 3.00 19.82 28.83
CA ASP A 850 3.78 18.70 28.33
C ASP A 850 5.20 19.14 27.96
N GLY A 851 6.13 18.19 28.01
CA GLY A 851 7.51 18.41 27.61
C GLY A 851 8.15 17.14 27.07
N TYR A 852 9.10 17.33 26.16
CA TYR A 852 9.70 16.26 25.38
C TYR A 852 11.22 16.44 25.28
N ILE A 853 11.96 15.33 25.38
CA ILE A 853 13.33 15.19 24.87
C ILE A 853 13.27 14.12 23.79
N TRP A 854 13.65 14.50 22.57
CA TRP A 854 13.62 13.59 21.45
C TRP A 854 14.78 12.58 21.49
N GLN A 855 14.65 11.49 20.74
CA GLN A 855 15.58 10.37 20.74
C GLN A 855 17.03 10.81 20.44
N GLY A 856 17.97 10.70 21.34
CA GLY A 856 19.38 11.05 21.09
C GLY A 856 19.71 12.50 21.35
N GLU A 857 18.70 13.32 21.61
CA GLU A 857 18.88 14.58 22.30
C GLU A 857 19.13 14.31 23.78
N THR A 858 19.84 15.23 24.44
CA THR A 858 20.00 15.24 25.90
C THR A 858 19.30 16.42 26.55
N SER A 859 18.68 17.28 25.76
CA SER A 859 18.01 18.49 26.20
C SER A 859 16.65 18.63 25.55
N GLY A 860 15.73 19.22 26.29
CA GLY A 860 14.40 19.57 25.83
C GLY A 860 13.76 20.49 26.85
N GLN A 861 12.44 20.64 26.76
CA GLN A 861 11.74 21.59 27.63
C GLN A 861 10.27 21.21 27.82
N VAL A 862 9.72 21.62 28.96
CA VAL A 862 8.28 21.73 29.20
C VAL A 862 7.88 23.17 28.89
N SER A 863 6.85 23.37 28.07
CA SER A 863 6.53 24.72 27.55
C SER A 863 5.15 25.23 27.98
N ALA A 864 5.10 26.49 28.37
CA ALA A 864 3.88 27.27 28.64
C ALA A 864 4.03 28.68 28.03
N ARG A 865 3.02 29.55 28.17
CA ARG A 865 3.09 30.95 27.72
C ARG A 865 2.96 31.92 28.86
N VAL A 866 3.65 33.05 28.78
CA VAL A 866 3.37 34.25 29.58
C VAL A 866 2.46 35.16 28.78
N LEU A 867 1.62 35.93 29.46
CA LEU A 867 0.77 36.94 28.87
C LEU A 867 1.31 38.30 29.27
N ASP A 868 1.88 39.03 28.31
CA ASP A 868 2.40 40.39 28.49
C ASP A 868 1.25 41.40 28.52
N ASP A 869 1.20 42.25 29.54
CA ASP A 869 0.24 43.35 29.61
C ASP A 869 0.88 44.75 29.68
N THR A 870 0.28 45.71 30.41
CA THR A 870 0.81 47.08 30.55
C THR A 870 0.85 47.53 32.01
N VAL A 871 0.65 46.59 32.94
CA VAL A 871 0.48 46.81 34.36
C VAL A 871 1.79 46.47 35.05
N LYS A 872 2.30 47.42 35.81
CA LYS A 872 3.47 47.17 36.64
C LYS A 872 3.13 46.22 37.79
N GLU A 873 3.80 45.08 37.83
CA GLU A 873 3.55 44.00 38.79
C GLU A 873 4.82 43.59 39.56
N PRO A 874 4.70 43.07 40.79
CA PRO A 874 5.84 42.41 41.44
C PRO A 874 6.20 41.11 40.70
N ALA A 875 7.40 40.57 40.93
CA ALA A 875 7.74 39.26 40.38
C ALA A 875 6.76 38.18 40.88
N GLU A 876 6.17 37.45 39.95
CA GLU A 876 5.10 36.48 40.23
C GLU A 876 5.53 35.05 39.92
N THR A 877 4.80 34.06 40.42
CA THR A 877 5.13 32.65 40.23
C THR A 877 3.92 31.80 39.90
N PHE A 878 4.12 30.80 39.04
CA PHE A 878 3.21 29.67 38.85
C PHE A 878 4.02 28.36 38.85
N THR A 879 3.35 27.21 38.92
CA THR A 879 4.01 25.90 38.94
C THR A 879 3.49 24.97 37.86
N ALA A 880 4.36 24.09 37.36
CA ALA A 880 3.98 22.91 36.60
C ALA A 880 4.10 21.68 37.50
N VAL A 881 2.99 20.98 37.71
CA VAL A 881 2.92 19.70 38.44
C VAL A 881 2.88 18.58 37.42
N LEU A 882 4.03 17.97 37.17
CA LEU A 882 4.21 16.84 36.27
C LEU A 882 3.89 15.55 37.02
N ASP A 883 2.95 14.75 36.55
CA ASP A 883 2.45 13.56 37.26
C ASP A 883 2.60 12.26 36.47
N THR A 884 2.88 12.37 35.17
CA THR A 884 3.05 11.26 34.25
C THR A 884 4.24 11.51 33.33
N GLY A 885 4.94 10.44 32.93
CA GLY A 885 6.09 10.53 32.06
C GLY A 885 6.73 9.17 31.80
N GLU A 886 7.52 9.07 30.74
CA GLU A 886 8.16 7.84 30.28
C GLU A 886 9.53 8.13 29.62
N GLY A 887 10.39 7.13 29.53
CA GLY A 887 11.65 7.15 28.78
C GLY A 887 12.87 7.68 29.54
N GLY A 888 12.69 8.26 30.72
CA GLY A 888 13.78 8.69 31.59
C GLY A 888 13.50 8.37 33.05
N ASP A 889 14.55 8.14 33.84
CA ASP A 889 14.43 7.93 35.28
C ASP A 889 14.17 9.28 35.98
N VAL A 890 12.92 9.49 36.39
CA VAL A 890 12.46 10.67 37.14
C VAL A 890 11.42 10.26 38.16
N LYS A 891 11.49 10.86 39.35
CA LYS A 891 10.49 10.65 40.40
C LYS A 891 9.30 11.60 40.20
N LEU A 892 8.15 11.05 39.83
CA LEU A 892 6.88 11.78 39.70
C LEU A 892 5.93 11.49 40.89
N PRO A 893 5.05 12.43 41.27
CA PRO A 893 4.90 13.77 40.68
C PRO A 893 6.07 14.70 41.02
N LEU A 894 6.45 15.55 40.06
CA LEU A 894 7.49 16.56 40.18
C LEU A 894 6.87 17.95 40.02
N THR A 895 7.21 18.87 40.91
CA THR A 895 6.78 20.27 40.81
C THR A 895 7.96 21.16 40.46
N VAL A 896 7.82 21.91 39.36
CA VAL A 896 8.78 22.94 38.95
C VAL A 896 8.09 24.30 38.93
N THR A 897 8.86 25.35 39.23
CA THR A 897 8.35 26.72 39.41
C THR A 897 8.86 27.63 38.31
N ALA A 898 7.95 28.41 37.72
CA ALA A 898 8.27 29.52 36.85
C ALA A 898 8.13 30.83 37.64
N THR A 899 9.09 31.74 37.47
CA THR A 899 9.05 33.10 38.02
C THR A 899 8.97 34.10 36.87
N ILE A 900 7.90 34.88 36.82
CA ILE A 900 7.66 35.93 35.82
C ILE A 900 8.23 37.23 36.39
N THR A 901 9.05 37.93 35.60
CA THR A 901 9.54 39.27 35.93
C THR A 901 8.91 40.30 35.00
N ASP A 902 8.13 41.21 35.56
CA ASP A 902 7.54 42.37 34.89
C ASP A 902 8.59 43.23 34.15
N ASN A 903 8.23 43.73 32.97
CA ASN A 903 9.05 44.57 32.11
C ASN A 903 8.66 46.05 32.04
N ASP A 904 7.64 46.49 32.79
CA ASP A 904 7.08 47.85 32.69
C ASP A 904 7.51 48.87 33.75
#